data_AF-A0A7V3EKS1-F1
#
_entry.id   AF-A0A7V3EKS1-F1
#
_cell.length_a   1.000
_cell.length_b   1.000
_cell.length_c   1.000
_cell.angle_alpha   90.00
_cell.angle_beta   90.00
_cell.angle_gamma   90.00
#
_symmetry.space_group_name_H-M   'P 1'
#
loop_
_entity.id
_entity.type
_entity.pdbx_description
1 polymer ?
#
loop_
_entity_poly.entity_id
_entity_poly.type
_entity_poly.pdbx_seq_one_letter_code
_entity_poly.pdbx_strand_id
1 'polypeptide(L)'
;MKAWFGWRIGAATLVIGLAVRCGVGSEANAEFRRLIEDDWRRQEERLGRKAGSRQAIDGLLARTEKLLDDLRLKMSIDHDRKAVAGFRAEAEKAGSMKDQERADLYRRIRWFTRDLALRNPLVAGKPIVFMERRRFCCQMLHEYLAYFHEGMEGGGVFLLKEPGRSMEATDLIAGRLPAGNYTTLAMSYDAGTIWFAYAPKDRATVSFYAPRPEGRYFHIYAMDVDGRNLRQVTDGPCDDFDPCELPDGGIAFMSWRRGSIFTRCNNPWEPIPSYTLHRMDRDGRNARTLSFHETNEWHPNVLHDGRLAYIRWDYVDRSAANYHGIWTCNPDGSNPAVLFGSYTARINACYQPRAIPGSDKILFLAGAHHADVGGCLVMLDPNRVALDPETGEDRLDAVEVITPEVRFPETSRDWGKSYFHSPWPLSEDYYFVSFSFDGLPGGPGGKKDETGIYYLDRWGNMELLYRRPGIASMYPIPVQGRPRPPVIASTLDKALGEEGEFILTEVNRSFLGLPSDRKVTELRVWQVLPKTTHIANDPRIGHANAEGARMLLGTVPVEADGSAYFRVPARKPVYFQAVDEQGRAVQTMRSITYLQPGERRGCVGCHEGDNSTGAARAVAAMTREASRLVPGPDGTRPFSYPRLVQPIWDRNCVGCTTAPGTR
;
A
#
# COMPACT_ATOMS: atom_id res chain seq x y z
N MET A 1 71.66 24.17 53.33
CA MET A 1 70.18 24.16 53.32
C MET A 1 69.70 25.39 52.55
N LYS A 2 69.44 25.19 51.25
CA LYS A 2 69.07 26.14 50.18
C LYS A 2 67.55 26.07 49.95
N ALA A 3 66.82 26.93 49.23
CA ALA A 3 66.92 28.30 48.75
C ALA A 3 65.56 28.63 48.08
N TRP A 4 65.33 29.92 47.83
CA TRP A 4 64.41 30.53 46.86
C TRP A 4 64.16 29.75 45.55
N PHE A 5 62.96 29.88 44.98
CA PHE A 5 62.63 30.58 43.70
C PHE A 5 61.29 30.05 43.14
N GLY A 6 60.41 30.95 42.68
CA GLY A 6 59.20 30.58 41.93
C GLY A 6 59.50 30.15 40.50
N TRP A 7 58.47 29.68 39.76
CA TRP A 7 58.42 29.74 38.29
C TRP A 7 56.98 29.58 37.78
N ARG A 8 56.63 30.42 36.80
CA ARG A 8 55.46 30.34 35.91
C ARG A 8 55.72 29.30 34.82
N ILE A 9 54.80 28.37 34.58
CA ILE A 9 54.54 27.65 33.31
C ILE A 9 53.09 27.16 33.43
N GLY A 10 52.17 27.21 32.49
CA GLY A 10 52.14 27.48 31.05
C GLY A 10 50.83 26.85 30.56
N ALA A 11 50.09 27.55 29.71
CA ALA A 11 48.85 27.05 29.13
C ALA A 11 49.11 25.75 28.35
N ALA A 12 48.44 24.67 28.72
CA ALA A 12 48.42 23.42 27.96
C ALA A 12 46.96 23.03 27.72
N THR A 13 46.56 23.21 26.47
CA THR A 13 45.30 22.82 25.84
C THR A 13 45.02 21.34 26.13
N LEU A 14 43.99 21.08 26.94
CA LEU A 14 43.50 19.73 27.21
C LEU A 14 42.72 19.23 25.97
N VAL A 15 43.41 18.55 25.06
CA VAL A 15 42.77 17.75 24.01
C VAL A 15 42.14 16.54 24.69
N ILE A 16 40.86 16.63 25.01
CA ILE A 16 40.06 15.46 25.38
C ILE A 16 39.80 14.68 24.10
N GLY A 17 40.72 13.80 23.76
CA GLY A 17 40.46 12.71 22.83
C GLY A 17 39.53 11.71 23.50
N LEU A 18 38.30 11.57 23.00
CA LEU A 18 37.50 10.36 23.21
C LEU A 18 38.19 9.20 22.49
N ALA A 19 39.21 8.64 23.13
CA ALA A 19 39.68 7.30 22.84
C ALA A 19 38.65 6.34 23.42
N VAL A 20 37.68 5.94 22.60
CA VAL A 20 36.99 4.68 22.79
C VAL A 20 38.07 3.62 22.98
N ARG A 21 38.05 2.92 24.12
CA ARG A 21 38.84 1.71 24.36
C ARG A 21 38.53 0.70 23.24
N CYS A 22 39.28 0.75 22.16
CA CYS A 22 39.40 -0.35 21.21
C CYS A 22 40.18 -1.46 21.92
N GLY A 23 39.45 -2.32 22.63
CA GLY A 23 39.89 -3.70 22.79
C GLY A 23 40.04 -4.30 21.39
N VAL A 24 41.12 -5.05 21.19
CA VAL A 24 41.49 -5.80 19.98
C VAL A 24 40.24 -6.28 19.23
N GLY A 25 39.95 -5.63 18.09
CA GLY A 25 38.73 -5.86 17.34
C GLY A 25 38.73 -7.26 16.76
N SER A 26 37.74 -8.07 17.14
CA SER A 26 37.47 -9.36 16.50
C SER A 26 37.25 -9.20 15.00
N GLU A 27 37.58 -10.23 14.23
CA GLU A 27 37.35 -10.30 12.77
C GLU A 27 35.91 -9.92 12.38
N ALA A 28 34.92 -10.34 13.20
CA ALA A 28 33.52 -9.98 13.03
C ALA A 28 33.24 -8.46 13.04
N ASN A 29 33.98 -7.68 13.86
CA ASN A 29 33.83 -6.22 13.88
C ASN A 29 34.42 -5.57 12.62
N ALA A 30 35.52 -6.13 12.08
CA ALA A 30 36.09 -5.68 10.82
C ALA A 30 35.16 -5.99 9.63
N GLU A 31 34.56 -7.18 9.59
CA GLU A 31 33.58 -7.56 8.57
C GLU A 31 32.34 -6.66 8.61
N PHE A 32 31.77 -6.44 9.80
CA PHE A 32 30.64 -5.53 9.99
C PHE A 32 30.96 -4.13 9.45
N ARG A 33 32.10 -3.56 9.81
CA ARG A 33 32.53 -2.24 9.31
C ARG A 33 32.66 -2.21 7.80
N ARG A 34 33.28 -3.23 7.19
CA ARG A 34 33.42 -3.33 5.73
C ARG A 34 32.06 -3.35 5.05
N LEU A 35 31.13 -4.15 5.56
CA LEU A 35 29.77 -4.26 5.01
C LEU A 35 29.02 -2.92 5.05
N ILE A 36 29.13 -2.18 6.17
CA ILE A 36 28.53 -0.83 6.29
C ILE A 36 29.18 0.16 5.32
N GLU A 37 30.51 0.19 5.24
CA GLU A 37 31.22 1.12 4.35
C GLU A 37 31.00 0.81 2.86
N ASP A 38 30.88 -0.47 2.49
CA ASP A 38 30.51 -0.91 1.14
C ASP A 38 29.08 -0.50 0.79
N ASP A 39 28.14 -0.57 1.73
CA ASP A 39 26.77 -0.08 1.54
C ASP A 39 26.77 1.42 1.24
N TRP A 40 27.51 2.21 2.03
CA TRP A 40 27.65 3.66 1.79
C TRP A 40 28.27 3.99 0.44
N ARG A 41 29.26 3.22 -0.01
CA ARG A 41 29.82 3.37 -1.36
C ARG A 41 28.73 3.17 -2.42
N ARG A 42 27.95 2.10 -2.32
CA ARG A 42 26.84 1.79 -3.25
C ARG A 42 25.76 2.87 -3.25
N GLN A 43 25.47 3.48 -2.09
CA GLN A 43 24.56 4.62 -2.00
C GLN A 43 25.04 5.81 -2.82
N GLU A 44 26.33 6.14 -2.75
CA GLU A 44 26.92 7.23 -3.53
C GLU A 44 26.95 6.91 -5.02
N GLU A 45 27.35 5.70 -5.40
CA GLU A 45 27.36 5.23 -6.79
C GLU A 45 25.97 5.30 -7.43
N ARG A 46 24.93 4.90 -6.67
CA ARG A 46 23.52 5.01 -7.10
C ARG A 46 23.12 6.45 -7.41
N LEU A 47 23.64 7.42 -6.65
CA LEU A 47 23.40 8.85 -6.84
C LEU A 47 24.33 9.48 -7.92
N GLY A 48 25.15 8.67 -8.60
CA GLY A 48 26.12 9.14 -9.59
C GLY A 48 27.32 9.88 -8.98
N ARG A 49 27.61 9.64 -7.69
CA ARG A 49 28.71 10.28 -6.95
C ARG A 49 29.77 9.25 -6.58
N LYS A 50 31.00 9.70 -6.35
CA LYS A 50 32.08 8.89 -5.75
C LYS A 50 32.11 9.13 -4.25
N ALA A 51 32.21 8.07 -3.44
CA ALA A 51 32.45 8.22 -2.00
C ALA A 51 33.73 9.02 -1.75
N GLY A 52 33.66 10.04 -0.89
CA GLY A 52 34.76 10.99 -0.68
C GLY A 52 34.89 12.10 -1.74
N SER A 53 34.04 12.17 -2.77
CA SER A 53 33.98 13.36 -3.63
C SER A 53 33.50 14.58 -2.83
N ARG A 54 33.89 15.78 -3.24
CA ARG A 54 33.44 17.03 -2.59
C ARG A 54 31.92 17.11 -2.50
N GLN A 55 31.23 16.76 -3.58
CA GLN A 55 29.77 16.73 -3.65
C GLN A 55 29.16 15.74 -2.64
N ALA A 56 29.75 14.56 -2.46
CA ALA A 56 29.29 13.57 -1.48
C ALA A 56 29.51 14.05 -0.03
N ILE A 57 30.65 14.67 0.26
CA ILE A 57 30.97 15.22 1.60
C ILE A 57 30.03 16.38 1.94
N ASP A 58 29.88 17.35 1.04
CA ASP A 58 29.03 18.52 1.27
C ASP A 58 27.55 18.11 1.43
N GLY A 59 27.09 17.19 0.57
CA GLY A 59 25.73 16.64 0.65
C GLY A 59 25.49 15.88 1.95
N LEU A 60 26.45 15.06 2.39
CA LEU A 60 26.39 14.32 3.66
C LEU A 60 26.34 15.26 4.86
N LEU A 61 27.18 16.29 4.90
CA LEU A 61 27.18 17.28 5.99
C LEU A 61 25.86 18.02 6.06
N ALA A 62 25.33 18.47 4.92
CA ALA A 62 24.05 19.18 4.88
C ALA A 62 22.90 18.35 5.48
N ARG A 63 22.80 17.05 5.15
CA ARG A 63 21.78 16.18 5.75
C ARG A 63 22.07 15.78 7.20
N THR A 64 23.35 15.71 7.59
CA THR A 64 23.76 15.43 8.98
C THR A 64 23.41 16.58 9.91
N GLU A 65 23.58 17.82 9.45
CA GLU A 65 23.18 19.01 10.21
C GLU A 65 21.69 19.11 10.40
N LYS A 66 20.89 18.82 9.36
CA LYS A 66 19.44 18.79 9.49
C LYS A 66 18.97 17.73 10.50
N LEU A 67 19.57 16.53 10.44
CA LEU A 67 19.33 15.49 11.44
C LEU A 67 19.70 15.95 12.85
N LEU A 68 20.86 16.58 13.00
CA LEU A 68 21.33 17.08 14.29
C LEU A 68 20.41 18.16 14.85
N ASP A 69 20.00 19.13 14.02
CA ASP A 69 19.13 20.23 14.42
C ASP A 69 17.76 19.72 14.87
N ASP A 70 17.20 18.72 14.20
CA ASP A 70 15.93 18.11 14.60
C ASP A 70 16.06 17.26 15.88
N LEU A 71 17.14 16.49 16.02
CA LEU A 71 17.41 15.70 17.23
C LEU A 71 17.70 16.57 18.46
N ARG A 72 18.14 17.81 18.27
CA ARG A 72 18.29 18.79 19.37
C ARG A 72 17.01 18.97 20.17
N LEU A 73 15.86 18.84 19.51
CA LEU A 73 14.55 18.98 20.14
C LEU A 73 14.15 17.72 20.92
N LYS A 74 14.90 16.62 20.78
CA LYS A 74 14.55 15.28 21.26
C LYS A 74 15.59 14.67 22.21
N MET A 75 16.85 15.13 22.17
CA MET A 75 17.94 14.67 23.04
C MET A 75 19.05 15.72 23.22
N SER A 76 19.98 15.47 24.15
CA SER A 76 21.20 16.30 24.30
C SER A 76 22.22 16.00 23.20
N ILE A 77 22.73 17.06 22.57
CA ILE A 77 23.62 16.99 21.39
C ILE A 77 24.77 18.02 21.41
N ASP A 78 25.10 18.63 22.55
CA ASP A 78 26.02 19.77 22.58
C ASP A 78 27.45 19.42 22.12
N HIS A 79 27.89 18.21 22.45
CA HIS A 79 29.17 17.69 21.96
C HIS A 79 29.14 17.37 20.46
N ASP A 80 28.00 16.89 19.95
CA ASP A 80 27.78 16.55 18.55
C ASP A 80 27.84 17.79 17.65
N ARG A 81 27.29 18.93 18.10
CA ARG A 81 27.37 20.21 17.37
C ARG A 81 28.80 20.68 17.15
N LYS A 82 29.66 20.54 18.15
CA LYS A 82 31.09 20.89 18.03
C LYS A 82 31.79 19.99 17.01
N ALA A 83 31.47 18.70 17.00
CA ALA A 83 32.02 17.75 16.05
C ALA A 83 31.63 18.10 14.60
N VAL A 84 30.34 18.40 14.35
CA VAL A 84 29.86 18.79 13.01
C VAL A 84 30.48 20.10 12.54
N ALA A 85 30.61 21.10 13.41
CA ALA A 85 31.31 22.34 13.08
C ALA A 85 32.78 22.08 12.69
N GLY A 86 33.45 21.16 13.38
CA GLY A 86 34.80 20.71 13.02
C GLY A 86 34.84 20.04 11.64
N PHE A 87 33.92 19.12 11.36
CA PHE A 87 33.83 18.48 10.05
C PHE A 87 33.55 19.47 8.92
N ARG A 88 32.72 20.49 9.16
CA ARG A 88 32.46 21.56 8.18
C ARG A 88 33.73 22.35 7.85
N ALA A 89 34.48 22.76 8.88
CA ALA A 89 35.76 23.46 8.69
C ALA A 89 36.82 22.59 7.98
N GLU A 90 36.83 21.27 8.22
CA GLU A 90 37.67 20.34 7.47
C GLU A 90 37.20 20.20 6.01
N ALA A 91 35.89 20.10 5.76
CA ALA A 91 35.30 19.94 4.43
C ALA A 91 35.51 21.17 3.53
N GLU A 92 35.58 22.38 4.08
CA GLU A 92 35.97 23.59 3.33
C GLU A 92 37.31 23.40 2.61
N LYS A 93 38.25 22.69 3.26
CA LYS A 93 39.59 22.37 2.74
C LYS A 93 39.62 21.12 1.85
N ALA A 94 38.49 20.44 1.63
CA ALA A 94 38.45 19.20 0.86
C ALA A 94 38.92 19.35 -0.61
N GLY A 95 38.86 20.57 -1.17
CA GLY A 95 39.36 20.86 -2.51
C GLY A 95 40.88 20.70 -2.64
N SER A 96 41.64 20.94 -1.56
CA SER A 96 43.10 20.80 -1.52
C SER A 96 43.59 19.46 -0.96
N MET A 97 42.68 18.62 -0.46
CA MET A 97 43.00 17.29 0.08
C MET A 97 43.32 16.28 -1.03
N LYS A 98 44.09 15.24 -0.70
CA LYS A 98 44.26 14.04 -1.55
C LYS A 98 42.98 13.19 -1.53
N ASP A 99 42.82 12.32 -2.51
CA ASP A 99 41.68 11.40 -2.62
C ASP A 99 41.46 10.56 -1.35
N GLN A 100 42.56 10.03 -0.77
CA GLN A 100 42.49 9.22 0.43
C GLN A 100 42.03 10.03 1.65
N GLU A 101 42.55 11.24 1.84
CA GLU A 101 42.18 12.13 2.94
C GLU A 101 40.70 12.52 2.87
N ARG A 102 40.18 12.76 1.66
CA ARG A 102 38.75 12.99 1.47
C ARG A 102 37.90 11.75 1.78
N ALA A 103 38.35 10.57 1.37
CA ALA A 103 37.66 9.33 1.68
C ALA A 103 37.63 9.05 3.20
N ASP A 104 38.72 9.37 3.92
CA ASP A 104 38.79 9.28 5.37
C ASP A 104 37.86 10.29 6.05
N LEU A 105 37.82 11.54 5.59
CA LEU A 105 36.88 12.55 6.09
C LEU A 105 35.42 12.10 5.87
N TYR A 106 35.10 11.62 4.67
CA TYR A 106 33.77 11.09 4.36
C TYR A 106 33.36 9.95 5.31
N ARG A 107 34.24 8.96 5.53
CA ARG A 107 33.99 7.86 6.47
C ARG A 107 33.78 8.35 7.90
N ARG A 108 34.61 9.28 8.39
CA ARG A 108 34.46 9.88 9.73
C ARG A 108 33.09 10.53 9.90
N ILE A 109 32.65 11.31 8.91
CA ILE A 109 31.32 11.94 8.94
C ILE A 109 30.23 10.87 8.89
N ARG A 110 30.31 9.86 8.00
CA ARG A 110 29.30 8.79 7.91
C ARG A 110 29.14 8.01 9.22
N TRP A 111 30.25 7.62 9.86
CA TRP A 111 30.21 6.94 11.15
C TRP A 111 29.60 7.81 12.24
N PHE A 112 29.89 9.11 12.23
CA PHE A 112 29.26 10.05 13.14
C PHE A 112 27.74 10.19 12.89
N THR A 113 27.33 10.41 11.64
CA THR A 113 25.92 10.52 11.25
C THR A 113 25.15 9.25 11.61
N ARG A 114 25.75 8.08 11.38
CA ARG A 114 25.18 6.79 11.75
C ARG A 114 24.97 6.67 13.25
N ASP A 115 25.97 7.01 14.05
CA ASP A 115 25.84 6.99 15.52
C ASP A 115 24.70 7.90 15.99
N LEU A 116 24.63 9.11 15.43
CA LEU A 116 23.57 10.07 15.71
C LEU A 116 22.18 9.51 15.35
N ALA A 117 22.02 8.92 14.17
CA ALA A 117 20.78 8.27 13.74
C ALA A 117 20.37 7.11 14.67
N LEU A 118 21.32 6.27 15.08
CA LEU A 118 21.06 5.14 15.98
C LEU A 118 20.87 5.53 17.45
N ARG A 119 21.21 6.78 17.82
CA ARG A 119 20.87 7.37 19.12
C ARG A 119 19.49 8.01 19.15
N ASN A 120 18.83 8.23 18.00
CA ASN A 120 17.47 8.77 17.94
C ASN A 120 16.54 8.00 18.89
N PRO A 121 15.78 8.63 19.81
CA PRO A 121 14.96 7.91 20.78
C PRO A 121 13.84 7.09 20.12
N LEU A 122 13.48 7.42 18.88
CA LEU A 122 12.54 6.63 18.09
C LEU A 122 13.13 5.32 17.56
N VAL A 123 14.46 5.17 17.56
CA VAL A 123 15.21 4.02 17.02
C VAL A 123 15.97 3.28 18.12
N ALA A 124 16.64 4.01 19.00
CA ALA A 124 17.54 3.50 20.01
C ALA A 124 16.84 2.51 20.96
N GLY A 125 17.46 1.35 21.16
CA GLY A 125 17.00 0.34 22.11
C GLY A 125 15.71 -0.39 21.70
N LYS A 126 15.26 -0.26 20.45
CA LYS A 126 14.06 -0.94 19.96
C LYS A 126 14.44 -2.13 19.08
N PRO A 127 14.20 -3.37 19.51
CA PRO A 127 14.33 -4.54 18.65
C PRO A 127 13.37 -4.45 17.46
N ILE A 128 13.70 -5.09 16.35
CA ILE A 128 12.87 -5.14 15.15
C ILE A 128 12.51 -6.59 14.86
N VAL A 129 11.22 -6.89 14.75
CA VAL A 129 10.76 -8.12 14.10
C VAL A 129 10.67 -7.86 12.60
N PHE A 130 11.16 -8.79 11.80
CA PHE A 130 11.11 -8.71 10.35
C PHE A 130 10.90 -10.08 9.73
N MET A 131 10.58 -10.10 8.45
CA MET A 131 10.40 -11.32 7.67
C MET A 131 11.51 -11.42 6.65
N GLU A 132 12.09 -12.61 6.51
CA GLU A 132 12.83 -12.95 5.30
C GLU A 132 11.96 -13.82 4.41
N ARG A 133 12.02 -13.57 3.10
CA ARG A 133 11.29 -14.38 2.12
C ARG A 133 11.97 -14.32 0.75
N ARG A 134 11.59 -15.26 -0.11
CA ARG A 134 11.81 -15.17 -1.55
C ARG A 134 10.52 -14.75 -2.22
N ARG A 135 10.62 -13.89 -3.23
CA ARG A 135 9.48 -13.41 -4.01
C ARG A 135 9.54 -13.99 -5.41
N PHE A 136 8.36 -14.30 -5.95
CA PHE A 136 8.22 -14.65 -7.35
C PHE A 136 8.26 -13.38 -8.20
N CYS A 137 9.40 -13.12 -8.85
CA CYS A 137 9.63 -11.92 -9.64
C CYS A 137 8.78 -11.90 -10.93
N CYS A 138 7.60 -11.27 -10.91
CA CYS A 138 6.77 -11.12 -12.10
C CYS A 138 5.85 -9.90 -12.01
N GLN A 139 4.81 -9.99 -11.20
CA GLN A 139 3.84 -8.92 -10.93
C GLN A 139 3.26 -9.15 -9.54
N MET A 140 2.79 -8.09 -8.88
CA MET A 140 2.28 -8.15 -7.50
C MET A 140 1.27 -9.28 -7.25
N LEU A 141 0.45 -9.61 -8.25
CA LEU A 141 -0.57 -10.66 -8.16
C LEU A 141 0.02 -12.03 -7.83
N HIS A 142 1.21 -12.31 -8.36
CA HIS A 142 1.92 -13.56 -8.17
C HIS A 142 2.63 -13.61 -6.81
N GLU A 143 3.00 -12.45 -6.27
CA GLU A 143 3.70 -12.34 -4.98
C GLU A 143 2.88 -12.92 -3.82
N TYR A 144 1.55 -12.87 -3.93
CA TYR A 144 0.59 -13.27 -2.90
C TYR A 144 -0.17 -14.56 -3.20
N LEU A 145 0.20 -15.29 -4.25
CA LEU A 145 -0.39 -16.60 -4.56
C LEU A 145 0.64 -17.69 -4.26
N ALA A 146 0.38 -18.51 -3.24
CA ALA A 146 1.33 -19.53 -2.79
C ALA A 146 1.73 -20.51 -3.90
N TYR A 147 0.83 -20.74 -4.86
CA TYR A 147 1.05 -21.55 -6.06
C TYR A 147 2.35 -21.22 -6.82
N PHE A 148 2.73 -19.94 -6.97
CA PHE A 148 3.91 -19.56 -7.76
C PHE A 148 5.24 -19.72 -7.02
N HIS A 149 5.23 -20.13 -5.75
CA HIS A 149 6.43 -20.23 -4.92
C HIS A 149 6.97 -21.67 -4.82
N GLU A 150 6.60 -22.55 -5.75
CA GLU A 150 7.14 -23.90 -5.84
C GLU A 150 8.66 -23.86 -6.13
N GLY A 151 9.47 -24.53 -5.29
CA GLY A 151 10.94 -24.50 -5.40
C GLY A 151 11.59 -23.20 -4.91
N MET A 152 10.82 -22.25 -4.37
CA MET A 152 11.30 -20.98 -3.82
C MET A 152 11.35 -20.96 -2.29
N GLU A 153 11.41 -22.13 -1.64
CA GLU A 153 11.34 -22.23 -0.19
C GLU A 153 12.45 -21.44 0.51
N GLY A 154 12.11 -20.92 1.69
CA GLY A 154 13.07 -20.29 2.59
C GLY A 154 12.54 -19.01 3.22
N GLY A 155 13.36 -18.46 4.12
CA GLY A 155 12.98 -17.32 4.93
C GLY A 155 12.38 -17.75 6.27
N GLY A 156 11.60 -16.86 6.86
CA GLY A 156 11.07 -17.02 8.21
C GLY A 156 10.76 -15.67 8.85
N VAL A 157 10.45 -15.70 10.13
CA VAL A 157 10.23 -14.51 10.94
C VAL A 157 11.37 -14.40 11.95
N PHE A 158 11.99 -13.23 12.03
CA PHE A 158 13.24 -13.02 12.75
C PHE A 158 13.15 -11.83 13.69
N LEU A 159 13.88 -11.91 14.79
CA LEU A 159 14.08 -10.82 15.75
C LEU A 159 15.51 -10.27 15.64
N LEU A 160 15.63 -9.01 15.27
CA LEU A 160 16.86 -8.22 15.30
C LEU A 160 16.95 -7.47 16.63
N LYS A 161 17.77 -7.97 17.56
CA LYS A 161 17.88 -7.42 18.93
C LYS A 161 18.58 -6.07 18.98
N GLU A 162 19.62 -5.90 18.17
CA GLU A 162 20.44 -4.67 18.12
C GLU A 162 20.53 -4.11 16.69
N PRO A 163 19.43 -3.53 16.17
CA PRO A 163 19.40 -3.03 14.79
C PRO A 163 20.52 -2.04 14.49
N GLY A 164 21.26 -2.31 13.41
CA GLY A 164 22.37 -1.46 12.99
C GLY A 164 23.62 -1.52 13.88
N ARG A 165 23.66 -2.39 14.89
CA ARG A 165 24.87 -2.67 15.69
C ARG A 165 25.37 -4.10 15.49
N SER A 166 24.49 -5.03 15.12
CA SER A 166 24.81 -6.41 14.78
C SER A 166 24.03 -6.87 13.55
N MET A 167 24.60 -7.81 12.79
CA MET A 167 23.92 -8.54 11.71
C MET A 167 23.38 -9.89 12.21
N GLU A 168 23.42 -10.14 13.51
CA GLU A 168 22.82 -11.34 14.11
C GLU A 168 21.30 -11.15 14.24
N ALA A 169 20.54 -12.13 13.75
CA ALA A 169 19.10 -12.20 13.89
C ALA A 169 18.71 -13.54 14.50
N THR A 170 17.75 -13.53 15.43
CA THR A 170 17.20 -14.74 16.05
C THR A 170 16.03 -15.24 15.20
N ASP A 171 16.11 -16.47 14.67
CA ASP A 171 14.98 -17.14 14.01
C ASP A 171 13.89 -17.44 15.04
N LEU A 172 12.74 -16.79 14.91
CA LEU A 172 11.60 -17.01 15.77
C LEU A 172 10.81 -18.25 15.37
N ILE A 173 10.89 -18.76 14.14
CA ILE A 173 10.20 -20.01 13.76
C ILE A 173 10.94 -21.21 14.35
N ALA A 174 12.27 -21.19 14.35
CA ALA A 174 13.13 -22.20 14.95
C ALA A 174 12.79 -23.64 14.48
N GLY A 175 12.52 -23.80 13.18
CA GLY A 175 12.22 -25.10 12.56
C GLY A 175 10.85 -25.71 12.90
N ARG A 176 9.94 -24.98 13.57
CA ARG A 176 8.61 -25.50 13.95
C ARG A 176 7.60 -25.54 12.81
N LEU A 177 7.87 -24.84 11.71
CA LEU A 177 7.14 -24.98 10.45
C LEU A 177 8.00 -25.73 9.44
N PRO A 178 7.42 -26.60 8.61
CA PRO A 178 8.16 -27.27 7.55
C PRO A 178 8.69 -26.26 6.51
N ALA A 179 9.51 -26.75 5.58
CA ALA A 179 9.94 -25.93 4.45
C ALA A 179 8.71 -25.39 3.69
N GLY A 180 8.76 -24.11 3.35
CA GLY A 180 7.64 -23.41 2.75
C GLY A 180 7.98 -21.95 2.50
N ASN A 181 6.94 -21.14 2.28
CA ASN A 181 7.05 -19.75 1.90
C ASN A 181 6.31 -18.86 2.88
N TYR A 182 6.87 -17.69 3.14
CA TYR A 182 6.31 -16.68 4.04
C TYR A 182 5.88 -15.45 3.23
N THR A 183 4.77 -14.83 3.62
CA THR A 183 4.32 -13.55 3.05
C THR A 183 3.65 -12.73 4.12
N THR A 184 3.83 -11.40 4.06
CA THR A 184 3.23 -10.39 4.95
C THR A 184 3.50 -10.57 6.44
N LEU A 185 3.78 -9.48 7.13
CA LEU A 185 4.04 -9.49 8.56
C LEU A 185 3.31 -8.34 9.22
N ALA A 186 2.67 -8.61 10.34
CA ALA A 186 2.03 -7.62 11.18
C ALA A 186 2.26 -7.92 12.66
N MET A 187 1.98 -6.92 13.49
CA MET A 187 2.15 -7.01 14.94
C MET A 187 0.95 -6.34 15.62
N SER A 188 0.54 -6.91 16.75
CA SER A 188 -0.52 -6.33 17.55
C SER A 188 -0.15 -4.98 18.16
N TYR A 189 -1.14 -4.16 18.51
CA TYR A 189 -0.93 -2.83 19.10
C TYR A 189 -0.13 -2.88 20.41
N ASP A 190 -0.24 -3.94 21.19
CA ASP A 190 0.53 -4.15 22.43
C ASP A 190 1.94 -4.73 22.20
N ALA A 191 2.31 -4.99 20.94
CA ALA A 191 3.54 -5.69 20.54
C ALA A 191 3.72 -7.10 21.13
N GLY A 192 2.62 -7.73 21.59
CA GLY A 192 2.65 -9.07 22.17
C GLY A 192 2.52 -10.20 21.15
N THR A 193 1.77 -9.98 20.07
CA THR A 193 1.47 -10.99 19.04
C THR A 193 2.03 -10.58 17.68
N ILE A 194 2.76 -11.50 17.05
CA ILE A 194 3.20 -11.43 15.66
C ILE A 194 2.23 -12.23 14.80
N TRP A 195 1.80 -11.64 13.69
CA TRP A 195 0.96 -12.29 12.68
C TRP A 195 1.72 -12.36 11.36
N PHE A 196 1.64 -13.49 10.68
CA PHE A 196 2.28 -13.68 9.37
C PHE A 196 1.49 -14.69 8.54
N ALA A 197 1.67 -14.69 7.22
CA ALA A 197 1.13 -15.74 6.38
C ALA A 197 2.22 -16.72 5.92
N TYR A 198 1.86 -18.00 5.91
CA TYR A 198 2.75 -19.10 5.57
C TYR A 198 2.03 -20.15 4.74
N ALA A 199 2.73 -20.69 3.74
CA ALA A 199 2.28 -21.82 2.94
C ALA A 199 3.37 -22.92 2.93
N PRO A 200 3.04 -24.18 3.27
CA PRO A 200 3.99 -25.28 3.22
C PRO A 200 4.37 -25.63 1.77
N LYS A 201 5.55 -26.22 1.59
CA LYS A 201 5.97 -26.82 0.32
C LYS A 201 5.11 -28.05 0.01
N ASP A 202 4.56 -28.13 -1.19
CA ASP A 202 3.94 -29.34 -1.72
C ASP A 202 4.99 -30.32 -2.30
N ARG A 203 4.73 -31.63 -2.21
CA ARG A 203 5.56 -32.70 -2.79
C ARG A 203 5.12 -33.11 -4.20
N ALA A 204 3.94 -32.72 -4.66
CA ALA A 204 3.44 -33.08 -6.00
C ALA A 204 3.47 -31.86 -6.95
N THR A 205 3.92 -32.03 -8.20
CA THR A 205 3.70 -31.04 -9.26
C THR A 205 2.27 -31.22 -9.79
N VAL A 206 1.45 -30.17 -9.74
CA VAL A 206 0.05 -30.24 -10.21
C VAL A 206 -0.11 -29.29 -11.39
N SER A 207 -0.84 -29.76 -12.41
CA SER A 207 -1.10 -29.00 -13.62
C SER A 207 -1.78 -27.67 -13.32
N PHE A 208 -1.33 -26.66 -14.04
CA PHE A 208 -1.88 -25.31 -14.08
C PHE A 208 -3.41 -25.23 -14.28
N TYR A 209 -4.01 -26.22 -14.97
CA TYR A 209 -5.44 -26.31 -15.24
C TYR A 209 -6.20 -27.24 -14.28
N ALA A 210 -5.53 -27.89 -13.33
CA ALA A 210 -6.19 -28.78 -12.39
C ALA A 210 -7.03 -27.97 -11.38
N PRO A 211 -8.16 -28.52 -10.91
CA PRO A 211 -8.83 -28.01 -9.72
C PRO A 211 -7.79 -27.88 -8.62
N ARG A 212 -7.67 -26.69 -8.02
CA ARG A 212 -6.56 -26.38 -7.10
C ARG A 212 -6.53 -27.44 -5.99
N PRO A 213 -5.47 -28.24 -5.88
CA PRO A 213 -5.40 -29.32 -4.92
C PRO A 213 -5.41 -28.76 -3.49
N GLU A 214 -5.90 -29.57 -2.55
CA GLU A 214 -5.79 -29.31 -1.12
C GLU A 214 -4.31 -29.13 -0.74
N GLY A 215 -3.95 -28.00 -0.12
CA GLY A 215 -2.62 -27.82 0.51
C GLY A 215 -1.68 -26.74 -0.04
N ARG A 216 -2.13 -25.79 -0.89
CA ARG A 216 -1.26 -24.75 -1.49
C ARG A 216 -1.72 -23.32 -1.23
N TYR A 217 -2.08 -23.02 0.00
CA TYR A 217 -2.62 -21.70 0.33
C TYR A 217 -1.81 -21.07 1.43
N PHE A 218 -1.59 -19.76 1.29
CA PHE A 218 -1.16 -18.97 2.43
C PHE A 218 -2.24 -19.03 3.50
N HIS A 219 -1.85 -19.37 4.73
CA HIS A 219 -2.71 -19.26 5.89
C HIS A 219 -2.10 -18.30 6.89
N ILE A 220 -2.94 -17.62 7.66
CA ILE A 220 -2.49 -16.72 8.71
C ILE A 220 -2.08 -17.55 9.93
N TYR A 221 -0.92 -17.24 10.48
CA TYR A 221 -0.38 -17.77 11.71
C TYR A 221 -0.18 -16.65 12.72
N ALA A 222 -0.18 -17.03 13.99
CA ALA A 222 0.10 -16.14 15.12
C ALA A 222 1.15 -16.76 16.02
N MET A 223 2.00 -15.94 16.62
CA MET A 223 2.91 -16.33 17.70
C MET A 223 3.21 -15.15 18.63
N ASP A 224 3.75 -15.43 19.81
CA ASP A 224 4.23 -14.40 20.72
C ASP A 224 5.54 -13.80 20.20
N VAL A 225 5.89 -12.59 20.66
CA VAL A 225 7.12 -11.90 20.26
C VAL A 225 8.41 -12.62 20.65
N ASP A 226 8.36 -13.49 21.67
CA ASP A 226 9.47 -14.37 22.06
C ASP A 226 9.51 -15.68 21.25
N GLY A 227 8.60 -15.83 20.28
CA GLY A 227 8.45 -17.00 19.44
C GLY A 227 7.54 -18.08 20.03
N ARG A 228 7.07 -18.01 21.28
CA ARG A 228 6.18 -19.05 21.84
C ARG A 228 4.78 -19.00 21.23
N ASN A 229 3.97 -20.00 21.56
CA ASN A 229 2.55 -20.06 21.18
C ASN A 229 2.26 -19.93 19.67
N LEU A 230 3.15 -20.48 18.84
CA LEU A 230 2.96 -20.56 17.40
C LEU A 230 1.72 -21.42 17.08
N ARG A 231 0.76 -20.84 16.35
CA ARG A 231 -0.49 -21.49 15.95
C ARG A 231 -0.98 -21.01 14.59
N GLN A 232 -1.62 -21.91 13.85
CA GLN A 232 -2.39 -21.57 12.65
C GLN A 232 -3.72 -20.93 13.05
N VAL A 233 -4.15 -19.88 12.33
CA VAL A 233 -5.35 -19.08 12.62
C VAL A 233 -6.43 -19.32 11.57
N THR A 234 -6.05 -19.43 10.29
CA THR A 234 -6.98 -19.70 9.20
C THR A 234 -6.69 -21.04 8.54
N ASP A 235 -7.70 -21.62 7.92
CA ASP A 235 -7.63 -22.86 7.15
C ASP A 235 -8.55 -22.78 5.91
N GLY A 236 -8.55 -23.85 5.11
CA GLY A 236 -9.44 -24.00 3.97
C GLY A 236 -8.76 -23.84 2.61
N PRO A 237 -9.52 -23.90 1.51
CA PRO A 237 -8.96 -23.95 0.17
C PRO A 237 -8.71 -22.55 -0.43
N CYS A 238 -8.26 -21.59 0.37
CA CYS A 238 -8.01 -20.22 -0.08
C CYS A 238 -6.81 -19.58 0.60
N ASP A 239 -6.12 -18.71 -0.14
CA ASP A 239 -5.02 -17.89 0.37
C ASP A 239 -5.59 -16.79 1.26
N ASP A 240 -5.10 -16.73 2.49
CA ASP A 240 -5.32 -15.69 3.48
C ASP A 240 -3.97 -15.09 3.88
N PHE A 241 -3.83 -13.79 3.73
CA PHE A 241 -2.60 -13.07 4.06
C PHE A 241 -2.88 -11.61 4.43
N ASP A 242 -1.82 -10.87 4.74
CA ASP A 242 -1.87 -9.45 5.11
C ASP A 242 -2.76 -9.15 6.32
N PRO A 243 -2.52 -9.82 7.47
CA PRO A 243 -3.30 -9.60 8.68
C PRO A 243 -3.16 -8.15 9.17
N CYS A 244 -4.28 -7.53 9.51
CA CYS A 244 -4.37 -6.18 10.03
C CYS A 244 -5.27 -6.18 11.27
N GLU A 245 -4.68 -5.98 12.46
CA GLU A 245 -5.46 -5.91 13.70
C GLU A 245 -6.36 -4.67 13.72
N LEU A 246 -7.65 -4.90 13.99
CA LEU A 246 -8.68 -3.88 14.08
C LEU A 246 -8.76 -3.31 15.50
N PRO A 247 -9.30 -2.08 15.68
CA PRO A 247 -9.50 -1.49 17.00
C PRO A 247 -10.37 -2.33 17.96
N ASP A 248 -11.31 -3.12 17.43
CA ASP A 248 -12.17 -4.02 18.21
C ASP A 248 -11.47 -5.32 18.63
N GLY A 249 -10.23 -5.54 18.20
CA GLY A 249 -9.44 -6.75 18.43
C GLY A 249 -9.64 -7.85 17.39
N GLY A 250 -10.55 -7.67 16.43
CA GLY A 250 -10.66 -8.52 15.24
C GLY A 250 -9.47 -8.35 14.30
N ILE A 251 -9.42 -9.16 13.26
CA ILE A 251 -8.35 -9.11 12.24
C ILE A 251 -9.00 -8.91 10.86
N ALA A 252 -8.68 -7.81 10.19
CA ALA A 252 -8.90 -7.66 8.75
C ALA A 252 -7.77 -8.37 7.99
N PHE A 253 -8.07 -8.92 6.82
CA PHE A 253 -7.09 -9.64 6.01
C PHE A 253 -7.53 -9.72 4.55
N MET A 254 -6.58 -10.07 3.69
CA MET A 254 -6.82 -10.30 2.27
C MET A 254 -7.10 -11.77 2.00
N SER A 255 -8.17 -12.05 1.24
CA SER A 255 -8.54 -13.42 0.88
C SER A 255 -9.35 -13.45 -0.40
N TRP A 256 -9.31 -14.60 -1.09
CA TRP A 256 -10.18 -14.88 -2.23
C TRP A 256 -11.37 -15.80 -1.86
N ARG A 257 -11.63 -16.02 -0.56
CA ARG A 257 -12.74 -16.84 -0.04
C ARG A 257 -14.15 -16.40 -0.46
N ARG A 258 -14.31 -15.20 -1.01
CA ARG A 258 -15.57 -14.72 -1.60
C ARG A 258 -16.07 -15.65 -2.72
N GLY A 259 -15.22 -16.53 -3.26
CA GLY A 259 -15.55 -17.52 -4.28
C GLY A 259 -14.89 -17.17 -5.61
N SER A 260 -14.66 -18.21 -6.44
CA SER A 260 -13.85 -18.25 -7.67
C SER A 260 -14.16 -17.15 -8.69
N ILE A 261 -13.66 -15.95 -8.40
CA ILE A 261 -13.67 -14.79 -9.29
C ILE A 261 -12.22 -14.59 -9.73
N PHE A 262 -12.03 -14.35 -11.02
CA PHE A 262 -10.72 -14.12 -11.60
C PHE A 262 -10.49 -12.65 -11.91
N THR A 263 -9.23 -12.27 -11.80
CA THR A 263 -8.75 -10.96 -12.22
C THR A 263 -9.03 -10.73 -13.71
N ARG A 264 -9.40 -9.50 -14.08
CA ARG A 264 -9.86 -9.18 -15.45
C ARG A 264 -8.77 -9.26 -16.52
N CYS A 265 -7.52 -8.97 -16.17
CA CYS A 265 -6.43 -8.78 -17.12
C CYS A 265 -5.53 -10.01 -17.30
N ASN A 266 -5.94 -11.17 -16.79
CA ASN A 266 -5.10 -12.37 -16.81
C ASN A 266 -4.92 -12.96 -18.22
N ASN A 267 -3.72 -13.45 -18.46
CA ASN A 267 -3.35 -14.26 -19.61
C ASN A 267 -3.82 -15.73 -19.48
N PRO A 268 -3.81 -16.51 -20.57
CA PRO A 268 -4.13 -17.94 -20.54
C PRO A 268 -3.33 -18.76 -19.52
N TRP A 269 -2.09 -18.33 -19.24
CA TRP A 269 -1.12 -19.01 -18.38
C TRP A 269 -1.08 -18.46 -16.94
N GLU A 270 -2.06 -17.66 -16.47
CA GLU A 270 -2.13 -17.25 -15.05
C GLU A 270 -3.60 -17.21 -14.48
N PRO A 271 -4.09 -18.19 -13.68
CA PRO A 271 -5.46 -18.24 -13.23
C PRO A 271 -5.54 -17.54 -11.88
N ILE A 272 -5.29 -16.23 -11.90
CA ILE A 272 -5.15 -15.43 -10.70
C ILE A 272 -6.54 -15.08 -10.16
N PRO A 273 -6.86 -15.46 -8.91
CA PRO A 273 -8.14 -15.12 -8.31
C PRO A 273 -8.17 -13.64 -7.93
N SER A 274 -9.36 -13.07 -7.72
CA SER A 274 -9.50 -11.72 -7.20
C SER A 274 -9.54 -11.71 -5.67
N TYR A 275 -8.57 -11.03 -5.07
CA TYR A 275 -8.45 -10.85 -3.63
C TYR A 275 -9.29 -9.66 -3.16
N THR A 276 -10.04 -9.85 -2.08
CA THR A 276 -10.89 -8.79 -1.51
C THR A 276 -10.71 -8.73 0.00
N LEU A 277 -11.09 -7.61 0.59
CA LEU A 277 -10.98 -7.39 2.03
C LEU A 277 -11.97 -8.28 2.80
N HIS A 278 -11.48 -8.92 3.87
CA HIS A 278 -12.24 -9.76 4.80
C HIS A 278 -11.91 -9.38 6.25
N ARG A 279 -12.74 -9.84 7.19
CA ARG A 279 -12.43 -9.80 8.62
C ARG A 279 -12.79 -11.09 9.31
N MET A 280 -12.14 -11.37 10.43
CA MET A 280 -12.41 -12.48 11.34
C MET A 280 -12.21 -12.03 12.80
N ASP A 281 -12.65 -12.85 13.73
CA ASP A 281 -12.28 -12.71 15.14
C ASP A 281 -10.79 -13.04 15.33
N ARG A 282 -10.21 -12.61 16.46
CA ARG A 282 -8.78 -12.82 16.77
C ARG A 282 -8.35 -14.29 16.72
N ASP A 283 -9.28 -15.21 16.95
CA ASP A 283 -9.02 -16.65 16.95
C ASP A 283 -9.21 -17.33 15.58
N GLY A 284 -9.62 -16.58 14.56
CA GLY A 284 -9.86 -17.09 13.20
C GLY A 284 -11.32 -17.40 12.88
N ARG A 285 -12.22 -17.37 13.88
CA ARG A 285 -13.65 -17.65 13.67
C ARG A 285 -14.38 -16.46 13.04
N ASN A 286 -15.62 -16.72 12.61
CA ASN A 286 -16.56 -15.71 12.11
C ASN A 286 -16.00 -14.87 10.95
N ALA A 287 -15.19 -15.51 10.10
CA ALA A 287 -14.64 -14.86 8.93
C ALA A 287 -15.75 -14.44 7.96
N ARG A 288 -15.74 -13.18 7.53
CA ARG A 288 -16.72 -12.61 6.60
C ARG A 288 -16.09 -11.63 5.63
N THR A 289 -16.69 -11.49 4.46
CA THR A 289 -16.28 -10.52 3.43
C THR A 289 -16.64 -9.10 3.85
N LEU A 290 -15.69 -8.18 3.73
CA LEU A 290 -15.88 -6.74 3.90
C LEU A 290 -16.05 -6.03 2.56
N SER A 291 -15.39 -6.51 1.51
CA SER A 291 -15.48 -5.88 0.19
C SER A 291 -16.10 -6.78 -0.86
N PHE A 292 -17.05 -6.22 -1.61
CA PHE A 292 -17.66 -6.89 -2.76
C PHE A 292 -17.17 -6.32 -4.09
N HIS A 293 -16.01 -5.65 -4.10
CA HIS A 293 -15.39 -5.14 -5.31
C HIS A 293 -15.06 -6.27 -6.31
N GLU A 294 -15.11 -6.00 -7.60
CA GLU A 294 -15.01 -7.05 -8.63
C GLU A 294 -13.56 -7.45 -8.97
N THR A 295 -12.60 -6.53 -8.79
CA THR A 295 -11.14 -6.72 -8.93
C THR A 295 -10.42 -6.80 -7.58
N ASN A 296 -9.09 -6.86 -7.63
CA ASN A 296 -8.22 -7.00 -6.46
C ASN A 296 -8.16 -5.76 -5.56
N GLU A 297 -8.01 -6.05 -4.27
CA GLU A 297 -7.64 -5.10 -3.23
C GLU A 297 -6.41 -5.62 -2.47
N TRP A 298 -5.67 -4.75 -1.77
CA TRP A 298 -4.40 -5.11 -1.12
C TRP A 298 -4.08 -4.23 0.09
N HIS A 299 -3.17 -4.69 0.96
CA HIS A 299 -2.48 -3.90 1.99
C HIS A 299 -3.40 -3.14 2.96
N PRO A 300 -4.32 -3.83 3.68
CA PRO A 300 -5.15 -3.19 4.67
C PRO A 300 -4.32 -2.64 5.84
N ASN A 301 -4.63 -1.42 6.27
CA ASN A 301 -4.06 -0.78 7.45
C ASN A 301 -5.10 0.09 8.15
N VAL A 302 -5.11 0.11 9.48
CA VAL A 302 -6.01 0.97 10.25
C VAL A 302 -5.41 2.38 10.40
N LEU A 303 -6.20 3.40 10.06
CA LEU A 303 -5.89 4.81 10.25
C LEU A 303 -6.15 5.26 11.70
N HIS A 304 -5.63 6.43 12.08
CA HIS A 304 -5.80 6.95 13.46
C HIS A 304 -7.25 7.29 13.80
N ASP A 305 -8.11 7.49 12.82
CA ASP A 305 -9.56 7.68 13.00
C ASP A 305 -10.34 6.37 13.13
N GLY A 306 -9.66 5.21 13.08
CA GLY A 306 -10.25 3.89 13.21
C GLY A 306 -10.76 3.28 11.90
N ARG A 307 -10.74 4.02 10.78
CA ARG A 307 -11.08 3.46 9.46
C ARG A 307 -9.98 2.54 8.94
N LEU A 308 -10.34 1.60 8.08
CA LEU A 308 -9.39 0.84 7.28
C LEU A 308 -9.03 1.63 6.04
N ALA A 309 -7.74 1.78 5.75
CA ALA A 309 -7.19 2.14 4.46
C ALA A 309 -6.66 0.88 3.75
N TYR A 310 -6.85 0.80 2.44
CA TYR A 310 -6.39 -0.31 1.61
C TYR A 310 -6.28 0.18 0.17
N ILE A 311 -5.72 -0.65 -0.70
CA ILE A 311 -5.59 -0.33 -2.12
C ILE A 311 -6.66 -1.07 -2.86
N ARG A 312 -7.24 -0.41 -3.86
CA ARG A 312 -8.20 -1.04 -4.75
C ARG A 312 -7.80 -0.79 -6.20
N TRP A 313 -7.89 -1.84 -7.00
CA TRP A 313 -7.81 -1.72 -8.44
C TRP A 313 -9.15 -1.20 -8.96
N ASP A 314 -9.24 0.05 -9.38
CA ASP A 314 -10.51 0.63 -9.86
C ASP A 314 -10.44 1.03 -11.33
N TYR A 315 -10.62 0.05 -12.20
CA TYR A 315 -10.65 0.25 -13.65
C TYR A 315 -11.96 -0.15 -14.30
N VAL A 316 -13.08 0.00 -13.59
CA VAL A 316 -14.42 -0.10 -14.18
C VAL A 316 -14.60 1.02 -15.21
N ASP A 317 -14.61 0.65 -16.49
CA ASP A 317 -14.60 1.58 -17.62
C ASP A 317 -13.40 2.54 -17.64
N ARG A 318 -12.24 2.11 -17.13
CA ARG A 318 -10.98 2.89 -17.17
C ARG A 318 -9.81 2.00 -17.59
N SER A 319 -8.62 2.59 -17.72
CA SER A 319 -7.37 1.86 -18.02
C SER A 319 -7.12 0.78 -16.98
N ALA A 320 -6.86 -0.46 -17.41
CA ALA A 320 -6.58 -1.58 -16.51
C ALA A 320 -5.22 -1.52 -15.79
N ALA A 321 -4.34 -0.60 -16.22
CA ALA A 321 -2.99 -0.48 -15.69
C ALA A 321 -2.78 0.72 -14.76
N ASN A 322 -3.69 1.70 -14.83
CA ASN A 322 -3.62 2.91 -14.03
C ASN A 322 -4.78 2.86 -13.01
N TYR A 323 -4.72 3.62 -11.93
CA TYR A 323 -5.80 3.74 -10.91
C TYR A 323 -5.85 2.64 -9.82
N HIS A 324 -4.71 2.33 -9.20
CA HIS A 324 -4.68 1.55 -7.95
C HIS A 324 -4.48 2.49 -6.75
N GLY A 325 -5.56 3.21 -6.44
CA GLY A 325 -5.58 4.24 -5.41
C GLY A 325 -5.78 3.69 -3.99
N ILE A 326 -5.61 4.57 -3.01
CA ILE A 326 -5.94 4.34 -1.60
C ILE A 326 -7.44 4.56 -1.43
N TRP A 327 -8.10 3.57 -0.83
CA TRP A 327 -9.51 3.57 -0.47
C TRP A 327 -9.64 3.40 1.04
N THR A 328 -10.76 3.89 1.59
CA THR A 328 -11.11 3.70 2.99
C THR A 328 -12.45 2.99 3.14
N CYS A 329 -12.67 2.33 4.28
CA CYS A 329 -13.97 1.85 4.73
C CYS A 329 -14.01 1.75 6.26
N ASN A 330 -15.20 1.59 6.83
CA ASN A 330 -15.33 1.26 8.24
C ASN A 330 -14.86 -0.19 8.51
N PRO A 331 -14.44 -0.53 9.74
CA PRO A 331 -14.02 -1.90 10.12
C PRO A 331 -15.09 -3.00 9.92
N ASP A 332 -16.35 -2.63 9.70
CA ASP A 332 -17.43 -3.55 9.38
C ASP A 332 -17.69 -3.73 7.87
N GLY A 333 -16.92 -3.02 7.02
CA GLY A 333 -17.00 -3.05 5.56
C GLY A 333 -17.98 -2.03 4.96
N SER A 334 -18.63 -1.21 5.79
CA SER A 334 -19.52 -0.15 5.32
C SER A 334 -18.76 1.08 4.84
N ASN A 335 -19.44 1.93 4.08
CA ASN A 335 -18.95 3.21 3.58
C ASN A 335 -17.59 3.16 2.83
N PRO A 336 -17.40 2.26 1.83
CA PRO A 336 -16.19 2.28 1.03
C PRO A 336 -16.09 3.55 0.19
N ALA A 337 -14.99 4.29 0.29
CA ALA A 337 -14.77 5.55 -0.42
C ALA A 337 -13.31 5.68 -0.91
N VAL A 338 -13.12 6.36 -2.04
CA VAL A 338 -11.78 6.74 -2.51
C VAL A 338 -11.17 7.73 -1.52
N LEU A 339 -9.87 7.61 -1.26
CA LEU A 339 -9.09 8.61 -0.53
C LEU A 339 -8.11 9.34 -1.44
N PHE A 340 -7.36 8.64 -2.30
CA PHE A 340 -6.39 9.28 -3.21
C PHE A 340 -5.96 8.31 -4.32
N GLY A 341 -5.60 8.83 -5.49
CA GLY A 341 -4.86 8.08 -6.52
C GLY A 341 -5.73 7.28 -7.49
N SER A 342 -7.05 7.47 -7.48
CA SER A 342 -7.97 6.85 -8.44
C SER A 342 -8.30 7.74 -9.64
N TYR A 343 -7.78 8.96 -9.68
CA TYR A 343 -7.97 9.96 -10.74
C TYR A 343 -6.62 10.50 -11.24
N THR A 344 -5.53 9.76 -11.11
CA THR A 344 -4.24 10.14 -11.70
C THR A 344 -3.54 8.93 -12.35
N ALA A 345 -2.89 9.18 -13.48
CA ALA A 345 -1.97 8.22 -14.11
C ALA A 345 -0.49 8.53 -13.76
N ARG A 346 -0.23 9.52 -12.90
CA ARG A 346 1.12 9.88 -12.47
C ARG A 346 1.65 8.94 -11.39
N ILE A 347 0.77 8.16 -10.76
CA ILE A 347 1.10 7.09 -9.81
C ILE A 347 0.20 5.90 -10.18
N ASN A 348 0.78 4.78 -10.60
CA ASN A 348 -0.01 3.62 -11.03
C ASN A 348 -0.61 2.89 -9.83
N ALA A 349 0.17 2.71 -8.76
CA ALA A 349 -0.29 2.05 -7.54
C ALA A 349 0.25 2.67 -6.24
N CYS A 350 -0.61 2.73 -5.22
CA CYS A 350 -0.31 3.32 -3.92
C CYS A 350 -0.09 2.24 -2.84
N TYR A 351 0.99 1.46 -2.93
CA TYR A 351 1.25 0.29 -2.07
C TYR A 351 1.45 0.59 -0.58
N GLN A 352 1.00 -0.34 0.28
CA GLN A 352 1.28 -0.37 1.72
C GLN A 352 1.01 0.95 2.46
N PRO A 353 -0.22 1.51 2.37
CA PRO A 353 -0.57 2.73 3.11
C PRO A 353 -0.44 2.49 4.62
N ARG A 354 0.18 3.43 5.32
CA ARG A 354 0.32 3.41 6.79
C ARG A 354 0.08 4.77 7.41
N ALA A 355 -0.71 4.80 8.48
CA ALA A 355 -0.84 5.99 9.31
C ALA A 355 0.50 6.35 9.98
N ILE A 356 0.84 7.64 9.98
CA ILE A 356 2.08 8.13 10.59
C ILE A 356 1.83 8.48 12.06
N PRO A 357 2.57 7.94 13.03
CA PRO A 357 2.38 8.28 14.44
C PRO A 357 2.46 9.79 14.71
N GLY A 358 1.49 10.33 15.44
CA GLY A 358 1.44 11.77 15.80
C GLY A 358 1.06 12.71 14.65
N SER A 359 0.51 12.19 13.55
CA SER A 359 0.10 12.95 12.38
C SER A 359 -1.12 12.32 11.72
N ASP A 360 -1.94 13.12 11.03
CA ASP A 360 -3.05 12.64 10.20
C ASP A 360 -2.59 12.17 8.81
N LYS A 361 -1.29 12.29 8.51
CA LYS A 361 -0.70 11.92 7.23
C LYS A 361 -0.53 10.41 7.08
N ILE A 362 -0.45 9.97 5.82
CA ILE A 362 -0.31 8.57 5.44
C ILE A 362 0.97 8.40 4.63
N LEU A 363 1.79 7.43 4.99
CA LEU A 363 2.96 7.02 4.22
C LEU A 363 2.59 5.85 3.31
N PHE A 364 3.01 5.86 2.04
CA PHE A 364 2.78 4.77 1.11
C PHE A 364 3.90 4.69 0.07
N LEU A 365 3.89 3.63 -0.74
CA LEU A 365 4.81 3.42 -1.86
C LEU A 365 4.11 3.71 -3.19
N ALA A 366 4.62 4.67 -3.96
CA ALA A 366 4.24 4.82 -5.36
C ALA A 366 4.95 3.75 -6.20
N GLY A 367 4.19 2.73 -6.60
CA GLY A 367 4.67 1.54 -7.31
C GLY A 367 4.02 1.34 -8.69
N ALA A 368 4.41 0.23 -9.32
CA ALA A 368 3.99 -0.17 -10.66
C ALA A 368 2.89 -1.23 -10.62
N HIS A 369 2.08 -1.31 -11.68
CA HIS A 369 1.11 -2.38 -11.88
C HIS A 369 1.77 -3.68 -12.36
N HIS A 370 2.67 -3.62 -13.34
CA HIS A 370 3.31 -4.79 -13.95
C HIS A 370 4.68 -5.12 -13.32
N ALA A 371 4.76 -5.07 -12.00
CA ALA A 371 5.94 -5.46 -11.23
C ALA A 371 5.54 -5.92 -9.81
N ASP A 372 6.50 -6.47 -9.07
CA ASP A 372 6.31 -6.83 -7.66
C ASP A 372 6.07 -5.57 -6.81
N VAL A 373 5.61 -5.76 -5.57
CA VAL A 373 5.39 -4.63 -4.67
C VAL A 373 6.72 -3.95 -4.36
N GLY A 374 6.76 -2.64 -4.57
CA GLY A 374 7.89 -1.78 -4.31
C GLY A 374 7.82 -0.49 -5.13
N GLY A 375 8.58 0.53 -4.71
CA GLY A 375 8.59 1.80 -5.43
C GLY A 375 9.21 2.95 -4.67
N CYS A 376 8.74 4.15 -4.97
CA CYS A 376 9.16 5.40 -4.34
C CYS A 376 8.37 5.64 -3.05
N LEU A 377 9.00 6.14 -1.99
CA LEU A 377 8.34 6.49 -0.75
C LEU A 377 7.66 7.86 -0.85
N VAL A 378 6.37 7.91 -0.57
CA VAL A 378 5.52 9.11 -0.70
C VAL A 378 4.68 9.28 0.56
N MET A 379 4.56 10.53 1.02
CA MET A 379 3.68 10.90 2.12
C MET A 379 2.49 11.69 1.57
N LEU A 380 1.28 11.30 1.97
CA LEU A 380 0.01 11.92 1.64
C LEU A 380 -0.52 12.71 2.84
N ASP A 381 -1.01 13.92 2.59
CA ASP A 381 -1.83 14.70 3.51
C ASP A 381 -3.31 14.59 3.11
N PRO A 382 -4.12 13.77 3.82
CA PRO A 382 -5.53 13.56 3.51
C PRO A 382 -6.36 14.85 3.49
N ASN A 383 -5.99 15.84 4.31
CA ASN A 383 -6.75 17.09 4.43
C ASN A 383 -6.55 18.02 3.22
N ARG A 384 -5.55 17.72 2.38
CA ARG A 384 -5.22 18.48 1.17
C ARG A 384 -5.61 17.75 -0.11
N VAL A 385 -6.15 16.54 -0.02
CA VAL A 385 -6.66 15.82 -1.18
C VAL A 385 -7.76 16.66 -1.82
N ALA A 386 -7.62 16.85 -3.13
CA ALA A 386 -8.61 17.50 -3.96
C ALA A 386 -8.39 17.08 -5.41
N LEU A 387 -9.45 17.18 -6.20
CA LEU A 387 -9.37 17.06 -7.65
C LEU A 387 -9.10 18.43 -8.27
N ASP A 388 -8.40 18.44 -9.40
CA ASP A 388 -8.18 19.63 -10.20
C ASP A 388 -9.50 20.04 -10.87
N PRO A 389 -9.96 21.31 -10.70
CA PRO A 389 -11.28 21.73 -11.19
C PRO A 389 -11.40 21.77 -12.72
N GLU A 390 -10.29 21.82 -13.45
CA GLU A 390 -10.28 21.84 -14.92
C GLU A 390 -10.19 20.42 -15.48
N THR A 391 -9.30 19.59 -14.92
CA THR A 391 -8.98 18.27 -15.49
C THR A 391 -9.73 17.12 -14.80
N GLY A 392 -10.17 17.30 -13.56
CA GLY A 392 -10.72 16.24 -12.72
C GLY A 392 -9.68 15.23 -12.22
N GLU A 393 -8.39 15.51 -12.37
CA GLU A 393 -7.32 14.64 -11.89
C GLU A 393 -6.99 14.86 -10.41
N ASP A 394 -6.45 13.85 -9.72
CA ASP A 394 -5.93 14.03 -8.36
C ASP A 394 -4.81 15.09 -8.36
N ARG A 395 -4.97 16.10 -7.50
CA ARG A 395 -3.92 17.09 -7.31
C ARG A 395 -2.78 16.51 -6.50
N LEU A 396 -1.58 16.58 -7.06
CA LEU A 396 -0.38 16.06 -6.40
C LEU A 396 0.21 17.03 -5.36
N ASP A 397 -0.40 18.19 -5.09
CA ASP A 397 0.08 19.07 -4.02
C ASP A 397 -0.21 18.50 -2.63
N ALA A 398 -1.13 17.53 -2.52
CA ALA A 398 -1.39 16.75 -1.32
C ALA A 398 -0.28 15.73 -0.98
N VAL A 399 0.66 15.48 -1.90
CA VAL A 399 1.73 14.49 -1.71
C VAL A 399 3.12 15.13 -1.64
N GLU A 400 3.95 14.60 -0.75
CA GLU A 400 5.37 14.88 -0.63
C GLU A 400 6.17 13.63 -1.03
N VAL A 401 7.09 13.77 -1.99
CA VAL A 401 7.97 12.67 -2.42
C VAL A 401 9.18 12.61 -1.49
N ILE A 402 9.21 11.62 -0.59
CA ILE A 402 10.24 11.48 0.44
C ILE A 402 11.57 11.01 -0.17
N THR A 403 11.51 10.15 -1.19
CA THR A 403 12.69 9.60 -1.87
C THR A 403 12.72 9.99 -3.35
N PRO A 404 12.94 11.28 -3.68
CA PRO A 404 12.83 11.80 -5.05
C PRO A 404 13.87 11.22 -6.03
N GLU A 405 14.93 10.59 -5.50
CA GLU A 405 15.91 9.88 -6.31
C GLU A 405 15.38 8.55 -6.87
N VAL A 406 14.30 8.01 -6.30
CA VAL A 406 13.57 6.84 -6.82
C VAL A 406 12.38 7.35 -7.62
N ARG A 407 12.34 7.01 -8.91
CA ARG A 407 11.24 7.39 -9.79
C ARG A 407 9.98 6.57 -9.49
N PHE A 408 8.82 7.11 -9.88
CA PHE A 408 7.59 6.33 -9.93
C PHE A 408 7.74 5.30 -11.06
N PRO A 409 7.76 4.00 -10.74
CA PRO A 409 7.96 2.96 -11.76
C PRO A 409 6.74 2.89 -12.67
N GLU A 410 6.95 2.48 -13.93
CA GLU A 410 5.93 2.32 -14.98
C GLU A 410 5.19 3.61 -15.44
N THR A 411 5.42 4.75 -14.81
CA THR A 411 4.84 6.02 -15.27
C THR A 411 5.69 6.69 -16.37
N SER A 412 6.90 6.20 -16.58
CA SER A 412 7.84 6.66 -17.60
C SER A 412 8.61 5.47 -18.20
N ARG A 413 9.37 5.69 -19.28
CA ARG A 413 10.25 4.64 -19.84
C ARG A 413 11.40 4.26 -18.90
N ASP A 414 11.73 5.09 -17.93
CA ASP A 414 12.74 4.82 -16.91
C ASP A 414 12.06 4.23 -15.65
N TRP A 415 12.38 2.97 -15.35
CA TRP A 415 11.85 2.21 -14.21
C TRP A 415 12.65 2.40 -12.91
N GLY A 416 13.73 3.19 -12.97
CA GLY A 416 14.66 3.34 -11.85
C GLY A 416 15.55 2.11 -11.65
N LYS A 417 16.56 2.27 -10.79
CA LYS A 417 17.57 1.24 -10.50
C LYS A 417 17.53 0.73 -9.06
N SER A 418 16.55 1.17 -8.29
CA SER A 418 16.41 0.86 -6.86
C SER A 418 14.96 1.04 -6.45
N TYR A 419 14.52 0.38 -5.39
CA TYR A 419 13.18 0.52 -4.87
C TYR A 419 13.13 0.36 -3.35
N PHE A 420 12.12 0.98 -2.74
CA PHE A 420 11.74 0.80 -1.35
C PHE A 420 10.57 -0.18 -1.23
N HIS A 421 10.48 -0.84 -0.08
CA HIS A 421 9.43 -1.79 0.26
C HIS A 421 9.16 -1.79 1.78
N SER A 422 7.96 -2.19 2.20
CA SER A 422 7.52 -2.29 3.60
C SER A 422 7.92 -1.10 4.48
N PRO A 423 7.49 0.13 4.16
CA PRO A 423 7.77 1.26 5.03
C PRO A 423 7.07 1.09 6.37
N TRP A 424 7.72 1.54 7.44
CA TRP A 424 7.18 1.65 8.78
C TRP A 424 7.50 3.04 9.35
N PRO A 425 6.52 3.97 9.40
CA PRO A 425 6.74 5.30 9.94
C PRO A 425 6.92 5.27 11.46
N LEU A 426 7.94 5.97 11.94
CA LEU A 426 8.15 6.27 13.36
C LEU A 426 7.63 7.68 13.70
N SER A 427 7.66 8.58 12.72
CA SER A 427 7.10 9.93 12.72
C SER A 427 7.04 10.43 11.26
N GLU A 428 6.69 11.69 11.03
CA GLU A 428 6.79 12.31 9.70
C GLU A 428 8.23 12.41 9.17
N ASP A 429 9.25 12.32 10.03
CA ASP A 429 10.64 12.54 9.63
C ASP A 429 11.49 11.27 9.62
N TYR A 430 11.00 10.17 10.21
CA TYR A 430 11.80 8.97 10.51
C TYR A 430 11.05 7.69 10.17
N TYR A 431 11.75 6.76 9.50
CA TYR A 431 11.17 5.56 8.92
C TYR A 431 12.10 4.36 9.08
N PHE A 432 11.52 3.17 9.27
CA PHE A 432 12.18 1.93 8.86
C PHE A 432 11.66 1.51 7.50
N VAL A 433 12.55 1.05 6.63
CA VAL A 433 12.21 0.64 5.27
C VAL A 433 13.01 -0.58 4.88
N SER A 434 12.49 -1.34 3.91
CA SER A 434 13.27 -2.34 3.18
C SER A 434 13.73 -1.71 1.87
N PHE A 435 14.98 -1.93 1.46
CA PHE A 435 15.54 -1.27 0.29
C PHE A 435 16.46 -2.18 -0.52
N SER A 436 16.39 -2.05 -1.85
CA SER A 436 17.28 -2.72 -2.79
C SER A 436 17.99 -1.71 -3.70
N PHE A 437 19.25 -2.01 -4.01
CA PHE A 437 20.02 -1.33 -5.04
C PHE A 437 19.80 -1.90 -6.44
N ASP A 438 18.98 -2.94 -6.57
CA ASP A 438 18.58 -3.51 -7.85
C ASP A 438 17.24 -2.91 -8.31
N GLY A 439 16.97 -2.96 -9.61
CA GLY A 439 15.69 -2.52 -10.17
C GLY A 439 14.52 -3.33 -9.64
N LEU A 440 13.32 -2.72 -9.64
CA LEU A 440 12.10 -3.34 -9.13
C LEU A 440 11.82 -4.69 -9.84
N PRO A 441 11.72 -5.82 -9.10
CA PRO A 441 11.46 -7.13 -9.69
C PRO A 441 10.19 -7.19 -10.52
N GLY A 442 10.22 -7.97 -11.60
CA GLY A 442 9.09 -8.06 -12.54
C GLY A 442 9.08 -6.96 -13.60
N GLY A 443 9.65 -5.79 -13.29
CA GLY A 443 9.92 -4.74 -14.28
C GLY A 443 11.13 -5.03 -15.17
N PRO A 444 11.37 -4.22 -16.22
CA PRO A 444 12.54 -4.36 -17.10
C PRO A 444 13.86 -4.34 -16.32
N GLY A 445 14.59 -5.47 -16.34
CA GLY A 445 15.88 -5.64 -15.65
C GLY A 445 15.78 -6.05 -14.17
N GLY A 446 14.59 -6.08 -13.58
CA GLY A 446 14.36 -6.53 -12.20
C GLY A 446 14.36 -8.05 -12.07
N LYS A 447 15.53 -8.65 -11.85
CA LYS A 447 15.71 -10.11 -11.72
C LYS A 447 16.03 -10.60 -10.31
N LYS A 448 16.31 -9.70 -9.38
CA LYS A 448 16.74 -9.99 -8.01
C LYS A 448 15.82 -9.33 -7.01
N ASP A 449 15.41 -10.07 -6.00
CA ASP A 449 14.47 -9.63 -4.97
C ASP A 449 15.14 -9.26 -3.63
N GLU A 450 16.47 -9.31 -3.55
CA GLU A 450 17.25 -9.01 -2.35
C GLU A 450 17.01 -7.59 -1.84
N THR A 451 16.75 -7.47 -0.54
CA THR A 451 16.52 -6.21 0.17
C THR A 451 17.24 -6.27 1.52
N GLY A 452 17.69 -5.10 2.00
CA GLY A 452 18.13 -4.94 3.39
C GLY A 452 17.12 -4.09 4.16
N ILE A 453 17.20 -4.12 5.49
CA ILE A 453 16.44 -3.24 6.38
C ILE A 453 17.27 -2.01 6.68
N TYR A 454 16.66 -0.84 6.56
CA TYR A 454 17.30 0.45 6.73
C TYR A 454 16.51 1.36 7.67
N TYR A 455 17.26 2.19 8.39
CA TYR A 455 16.77 3.47 8.86
C TYR A 455 16.82 4.46 7.70
N LEU A 456 15.78 5.28 7.56
CA LEU A 456 15.71 6.40 6.64
C LEU A 456 15.11 7.62 7.36
N ASP A 457 15.67 8.80 7.11
CA ASP A 457 15.03 10.06 7.50
C ASP A 457 14.66 10.94 6.31
N ARG A 458 13.78 11.92 6.54
CA ARG A 458 13.27 12.87 5.53
C ARG A 458 14.38 13.66 4.83
N TRP A 459 15.55 13.84 5.45
CA TRP A 459 16.68 14.55 4.85
C TRP A 459 17.57 13.66 3.99
N GLY A 460 17.25 12.37 3.91
CA GLY A 460 17.92 11.39 3.05
C GLY A 460 19.13 10.74 3.71
N ASN A 461 19.28 10.76 5.04
CA ASN A 461 20.23 9.85 5.69
C ASN A 461 19.65 8.44 5.68
N MET A 462 20.40 7.50 5.12
CA MET A 462 19.99 6.10 5.03
C MET A 462 21.08 5.19 5.61
N GLU A 463 20.71 4.40 6.60
CA GLU A 463 21.63 3.58 7.39
C GLU A 463 21.18 2.12 7.43
N LEU A 464 22.05 1.22 6.94
CA LEU A 464 21.79 -0.21 6.93
C LEU A 464 21.68 -0.73 8.36
N LEU A 465 20.56 -1.40 8.68
CA LEU A 465 20.32 -2.03 9.98
C LEU A 465 20.59 -3.52 9.94
N TYR A 466 20.18 -4.18 8.85
CA TYR A 466 20.35 -5.62 8.65
C TYR A 466 20.31 -5.97 7.16
N ARG A 467 21.12 -6.95 6.74
CA ARG A 467 21.01 -7.60 5.44
C ARG A 467 21.59 -9.00 5.51
N ARG A 468 20.95 -9.93 4.81
CA ARG A 468 21.51 -11.24 4.51
C ARG A 468 21.61 -11.44 2.99
N PRO A 469 22.79 -11.77 2.44
CA PRO A 469 22.94 -12.02 1.00
C PRO A 469 22.02 -13.15 0.51
N GLY A 470 21.43 -13.01 -0.67
CA GLY A 470 20.64 -14.06 -1.32
C GLY A 470 19.18 -14.19 -0.86
N ILE A 471 18.67 -13.27 -0.03
CA ILE A 471 17.27 -13.26 0.39
C ILE A 471 16.76 -11.84 0.63
N ALA A 472 15.45 -11.64 0.52
CA ALA A 472 14.81 -10.37 0.84
C ALA A 472 14.53 -10.26 2.35
N SER A 473 15.03 -9.21 3.00
CA SER A 473 14.66 -8.86 4.39
C SER A 473 13.63 -7.72 4.38
N MET A 474 12.42 -8.00 4.85
CA MET A 474 11.23 -7.16 4.65
C MET A 474 10.40 -6.98 5.93
N TYR A 475 9.45 -6.03 5.89
CA TYR A 475 8.53 -5.73 6.98
C TYR A 475 9.21 -5.45 8.32
N PRO A 476 10.09 -4.44 8.42
CA PRO A 476 10.70 -4.07 9.68
C PRO A 476 9.66 -3.44 10.63
N ILE A 477 9.31 -4.17 11.70
CA ILE A 477 8.34 -3.73 12.71
C ILE A 477 9.08 -3.59 14.05
N PRO A 478 9.17 -2.39 14.65
CA PRO A 478 9.73 -2.23 15.99
C PRO A 478 8.86 -2.94 17.04
N VAL A 479 9.50 -3.66 17.95
CA VAL A 479 8.86 -4.29 19.10
C VAL A 479 8.54 -3.22 20.13
N GLN A 480 7.44 -2.51 19.92
CA GLN A 480 6.97 -1.46 20.80
C GLN A 480 5.44 -1.35 20.75
N GLY A 481 4.81 -1.25 21.92
CA GLY A 481 3.40 -0.93 22.00
C GLY A 481 3.09 0.42 21.35
N ARG A 482 1.95 0.49 20.66
CA ARG A 482 1.45 1.67 19.96
C ARG A 482 0.00 1.96 20.38
N PRO A 483 -0.44 3.23 20.34
CA PRO A 483 -1.82 3.58 20.65
C PRO A 483 -2.79 2.82 19.75
N ARG A 484 -3.87 2.31 20.36
CA ARG A 484 -4.97 1.68 19.63
C ARG A 484 -5.91 2.79 19.13
N PRO A 485 -6.23 2.85 17.83
CA PRO A 485 -7.22 3.79 17.28
C PRO A 485 -8.61 3.59 17.90
N PRO A 486 -9.54 4.55 17.76
CA PRO A 486 -10.89 4.42 18.27
C PRO A 486 -11.67 3.30 17.55
N VAL A 487 -12.59 2.65 18.27
CA VAL A 487 -13.50 1.67 17.70
C VAL A 487 -14.66 2.41 17.03
N ILE A 488 -14.84 2.20 15.72
CA ILE A 488 -16.02 2.68 15.00
C ILE A 488 -17.18 1.71 15.23
N ALA A 489 -18.26 2.21 15.84
CA ALA A 489 -19.47 1.42 16.05
C ALA A 489 -20.18 1.13 14.73
N SER A 490 -20.63 -0.11 14.55
CA SER A 490 -21.41 -0.50 13.38
C SER A 490 -22.80 0.15 13.42
N THR A 491 -23.23 0.69 12.28
CA THR A 491 -24.55 1.31 12.08
C THR A 491 -25.50 0.43 11.26
N LEU A 492 -25.13 -0.84 11.03
CA LEU A 492 -25.89 -1.78 10.21
C LEU A 492 -27.23 -2.13 10.89
N ASP A 493 -28.33 -1.91 10.17
CA ASP A 493 -29.68 -2.21 10.61
C ASP A 493 -30.13 -3.59 10.16
N LYS A 494 -30.21 -4.51 11.12
CA LYS A 494 -30.65 -5.90 10.87
C LYS A 494 -32.07 -5.99 10.29
N ALA A 495 -32.93 -4.97 10.48
CA ALA A 495 -34.28 -4.97 9.95
C ALA A 495 -34.34 -4.89 8.41
N LEU A 496 -33.26 -4.46 7.74
CA LEU A 496 -33.18 -4.44 6.28
C LEU A 496 -32.81 -5.80 5.67
N GLY A 497 -32.50 -6.82 6.48
CA GLY A 497 -32.16 -8.15 6.00
C GLY A 497 -30.97 -8.15 5.03
N GLU A 498 -31.15 -8.73 3.84
CA GLU A 498 -30.14 -8.87 2.79
C GLU A 498 -30.08 -7.66 1.82
N GLU A 499 -30.67 -6.55 2.20
CA GLU A 499 -30.69 -5.31 1.45
C GLU A 499 -29.94 -4.19 2.20
N GLY A 500 -29.70 -3.11 1.49
CA GLY A 500 -29.30 -1.82 2.06
C GLY A 500 -29.99 -0.68 1.33
N GLU A 501 -29.81 0.53 1.82
CA GLU A 501 -30.46 1.73 1.28
C GLU A 501 -29.44 2.78 0.84
N PHE A 502 -29.72 3.42 -0.29
CA PHE A 502 -28.99 4.58 -0.78
C PHE A 502 -29.85 5.83 -0.70
N ILE A 503 -29.27 6.92 -0.22
CA ILE A 503 -29.85 8.26 -0.23
C ILE A 503 -28.92 9.15 -1.05
N LEU A 504 -29.45 9.78 -2.10
CA LEU A 504 -28.78 10.82 -2.86
C LEU A 504 -29.50 12.14 -2.58
N THR A 505 -28.78 13.17 -2.10
CA THR A 505 -29.43 14.44 -1.76
C THR A 505 -29.69 15.32 -2.98
N GLU A 506 -28.77 15.37 -3.95
CA GLU A 506 -28.93 16.22 -5.13
C GLU A 506 -28.11 15.69 -6.33
N VAL A 507 -28.78 15.11 -7.32
CA VAL A 507 -28.14 14.50 -8.50
C VAL A 507 -27.35 15.48 -9.35
N ASN A 508 -27.76 16.75 -9.40
CA ASN A 508 -27.09 17.78 -10.20
C ASN A 508 -25.82 18.33 -9.53
N ARG A 509 -25.57 17.98 -8.27
CA ARG A 509 -24.34 18.33 -7.58
C ARG A 509 -23.26 17.33 -7.99
N SER A 510 -22.38 17.76 -8.87
CA SER A 510 -21.25 16.98 -9.38
C SER A 510 -20.02 17.87 -9.41
N PHE A 511 -18.83 17.30 -9.22
CA PHE A 511 -17.55 18.03 -9.29
C PHE A 511 -17.39 18.73 -10.64
N LEU A 512 -17.65 18.01 -11.73
CA LEU A 512 -17.87 18.59 -13.05
C LEU A 512 -19.38 18.75 -13.28
N GLY A 513 -19.84 19.98 -13.44
CA GLY A 513 -21.27 20.29 -13.56
C GLY A 513 -21.97 19.51 -14.68
N LEU A 514 -23.19 19.03 -14.41
CA LEU A 514 -24.00 18.35 -15.41
C LEU A 514 -24.61 19.36 -16.41
N PRO A 515 -24.91 18.93 -17.66
CA PRO A 515 -25.60 19.78 -18.62
C PRO A 515 -26.94 20.26 -18.08
N SER A 516 -27.12 21.59 -18.01
CA SER A 516 -28.31 22.22 -17.41
C SER A 516 -29.59 22.02 -18.22
N ASP A 517 -29.47 21.71 -19.51
CA ASP A 517 -30.56 21.42 -20.45
C ASP A 517 -31.04 19.96 -20.37
N ARG A 518 -30.33 19.10 -19.61
CA ARG A 518 -30.66 17.67 -19.49
C ARG A 518 -31.07 17.33 -18.06
N LYS A 519 -32.35 17.58 -17.76
CA LYS A 519 -32.93 17.25 -16.46
C LYS A 519 -32.90 15.74 -16.22
N VAL A 520 -32.28 15.33 -15.12
CA VAL A 520 -32.27 13.93 -14.66
C VAL A 520 -33.59 13.59 -13.97
N THR A 521 -34.19 12.46 -14.34
CA THR A 521 -35.49 12.00 -13.81
C THR A 521 -35.46 10.59 -13.25
N GLU A 522 -34.46 9.78 -13.61
CA GLU A 522 -34.26 8.45 -13.05
C GLU A 522 -32.78 8.14 -12.84
N LEU A 523 -32.50 7.25 -11.90
CA LEU A 523 -31.22 6.56 -11.81
C LEU A 523 -31.39 5.12 -12.27
N ARG A 524 -30.51 4.66 -13.14
CA ARG A 524 -30.31 3.23 -13.44
C ARG A 524 -29.29 2.65 -12.48
N VAL A 525 -29.68 1.58 -11.80
CA VAL A 525 -28.80 0.81 -10.91
C VAL A 525 -28.29 -0.40 -11.67
N TRP A 526 -27.00 -0.40 -11.96
CA TRP A 526 -26.33 -1.48 -12.67
C TRP A 526 -25.49 -2.30 -11.70
N GLN A 527 -25.45 -3.61 -11.87
CA GLN A 527 -24.47 -4.47 -11.21
C GLN A 527 -23.39 -4.87 -12.23
N VAL A 528 -22.13 -4.76 -11.81
CA VAL A 528 -20.99 -5.35 -12.52
C VAL A 528 -20.85 -6.80 -12.09
N LEU A 529 -20.84 -7.73 -13.04
CA LEU A 529 -20.73 -9.14 -12.75
C LEU A 529 -19.27 -9.53 -12.54
N PRO A 530 -18.93 -10.20 -11.43
CA PRO A 530 -17.61 -10.78 -11.25
C PRO A 530 -17.28 -11.78 -12.36
N LYS A 531 -16.01 -11.81 -12.78
CA LYS A 531 -15.55 -12.67 -13.86
C LYS A 531 -15.32 -14.10 -13.36
N THR A 532 -15.97 -15.08 -13.99
CA THR A 532 -15.90 -16.51 -13.59
C THR A 532 -14.93 -17.34 -14.43
N THR A 533 -14.38 -16.79 -15.51
CA THR A 533 -13.32 -17.40 -16.33
C THR A 533 -12.01 -16.67 -16.10
N HIS A 534 -10.84 -17.31 -16.26
CA HIS A 534 -9.58 -16.62 -15.98
C HIS A 534 -9.10 -15.75 -17.14
N ILE A 535 -9.18 -16.21 -18.38
CA ILE A 535 -8.61 -15.51 -19.54
C ILE A 535 -9.38 -14.22 -19.84
N ALA A 536 -8.69 -13.08 -19.90
CA ALA A 536 -9.29 -11.74 -19.98
C ALA A 536 -10.47 -11.59 -20.96
N ASN A 537 -10.37 -12.17 -22.16
CA ASN A 537 -11.34 -12.02 -23.25
C ASN A 537 -11.96 -13.34 -23.71
N ASP A 538 -11.94 -14.38 -22.88
CA ASP A 538 -12.56 -15.66 -23.20
C ASP A 538 -13.59 -16.05 -22.11
N PRO A 539 -14.90 -16.05 -22.45
CA PRO A 539 -15.46 -15.59 -23.72
C PRO A 539 -15.36 -14.06 -23.87
N ARG A 540 -15.42 -13.57 -25.11
CA ARG A 540 -15.45 -12.13 -25.39
C ARG A 540 -16.84 -11.58 -25.04
N ILE A 541 -16.92 -10.75 -24.00
CA ILE A 541 -18.19 -10.19 -23.51
C ILE A 541 -18.53 -8.83 -24.15
N GLY A 542 -17.53 -8.09 -24.62
CA GLY A 542 -17.75 -6.76 -25.18
C GLY A 542 -16.65 -6.31 -26.15
N HIS A 543 -16.73 -5.07 -26.62
CA HIS A 543 -15.77 -4.54 -27.58
C HIS A 543 -14.45 -4.15 -26.91
N ALA A 544 -14.48 -3.68 -25.66
CA ALA A 544 -13.26 -3.31 -24.94
C ALA A 544 -12.48 -4.55 -24.50
N ASN A 545 -11.17 -4.39 -24.30
CA ASN A 545 -10.32 -5.42 -23.71
C ASN A 545 -10.68 -5.61 -22.24
N ALA A 546 -10.78 -6.86 -21.78
CA ALA A 546 -11.03 -7.21 -20.37
C ALA A 546 -12.33 -6.60 -19.79
N GLU A 547 -13.37 -6.47 -20.63
CA GLU A 547 -14.65 -5.88 -20.22
C GLU A 547 -15.46 -6.79 -19.30
N GLY A 548 -16.01 -6.23 -18.23
CA GLY A 548 -16.88 -6.94 -17.30
C GLY A 548 -18.32 -7.05 -17.82
N ALA A 549 -18.96 -8.21 -17.59
CA ALA A 549 -20.38 -8.36 -17.84
C ALA A 549 -21.21 -7.45 -16.90
N ARG A 550 -22.39 -7.03 -17.35
CA ARG A 550 -23.27 -6.12 -16.58
C ARG A 550 -24.71 -6.62 -16.57
N MET A 551 -25.45 -6.23 -15.54
CA MET A 551 -26.90 -6.39 -15.50
C MET A 551 -27.58 -5.13 -14.96
N LEU A 552 -28.72 -4.75 -15.53
CA LEU A 552 -29.53 -3.66 -15.01
C LEU A 552 -30.40 -4.20 -13.87
N LEU A 553 -30.07 -3.85 -12.63
CA LEU A 553 -30.89 -4.18 -11.46
C LEU A 553 -32.19 -3.38 -11.40
N GLY A 554 -32.34 -2.33 -12.20
CA GLY A 554 -33.58 -1.59 -12.37
C GLY A 554 -33.38 -0.09 -12.32
N THR A 555 -34.50 0.62 -12.33
CA THR A 555 -34.54 2.09 -12.22
C THR A 555 -35.24 2.54 -10.95
N VAL A 556 -34.87 3.73 -10.49
CA VAL A 556 -35.52 4.44 -9.38
C VAL A 556 -35.77 5.89 -9.80
N PRO A 557 -36.87 6.51 -9.34
CA PRO A 557 -37.17 7.89 -9.65
C PRO A 557 -36.19 8.83 -8.95
N VAL A 558 -35.88 9.94 -9.61
CA VAL A 558 -35.28 11.13 -9.02
C VAL A 558 -36.37 12.17 -8.84
N GLU A 559 -36.49 12.70 -7.63
CA GLU A 559 -37.48 13.71 -7.28
C GLU A 559 -37.19 15.05 -7.97
N ALA A 560 -38.19 15.94 -7.99
CA ALA A 560 -38.04 17.26 -8.63
C ALA A 560 -36.93 18.13 -8.00
N ASP A 561 -36.58 17.89 -6.73
CA ASP A 561 -35.47 18.54 -6.03
C ASP A 561 -34.10 17.92 -6.32
N GLY A 562 -34.04 16.88 -7.16
CA GLY A 562 -32.84 16.15 -7.53
C GLY A 562 -32.48 15.00 -6.57
N SER A 563 -33.27 14.75 -5.53
CA SER A 563 -32.99 13.70 -4.55
C SER A 563 -33.49 12.31 -4.98
N ALA A 564 -32.88 11.25 -4.45
CA ALA A 564 -33.34 9.87 -4.64
C ALA A 564 -33.13 9.05 -3.36
N TYR A 565 -34.08 8.18 -3.02
CA TYR A 565 -34.00 7.27 -1.88
C TYR A 565 -34.53 5.91 -2.28
N PHE A 566 -33.71 4.87 -2.19
CA PHE A 566 -34.03 3.55 -2.74
C PHE A 566 -33.28 2.40 -2.08
N ARG A 567 -33.86 1.20 -2.18
CA ARG A 567 -33.27 -0.06 -1.71
C ARG A 567 -32.55 -0.79 -2.82
N VAL A 568 -31.44 -1.44 -2.48
CA VAL A 568 -30.73 -2.36 -3.37
C VAL A 568 -30.32 -3.64 -2.64
N PRO A 569 -30.15 -4.77 -3.35
CA PRO A 569 -29.55 -5.97 -2.77
C PRO A 569 -28.14 -5.68 -2.24
N ALA A 570 -27.87 -6.08 -1.00
CA ALA A 570 -26.53 -5.99 -0.42
C ALA A 570 -25.58 -7.00 -1.09
N ARG A 571 -24.27 -6.86 -0.82
CA ARG A 571 -23.22 -7.76 -1.33
C ARG A 571 -23.10 -7.78 -2.86
N LYS A 572 -23.62 -6.77 -3.54
CA LYS A 572 -23.55 -6.61 -5.00
C LYS A 572 -22.71 -5.38 -5.37
N PRO A 573 -21.69 -5.53 -6.24
CA PRO A 573 -20.98 -4.39 -6.81
C PRO A 573 -21.88 -3.64 -7.81
N VAL A 574 -22.35 -2.46 -7.41
CA VAL A 574 -23.27 -1.64 -8.18
C VAL A 574 -22.68 -0.29 -8.57
N TYR A 575 -23.14 0.26 -9.69
CA TYR A 575 -22.89 1.64 -10.07
C TYR A 575 -24.17 2.30 -10.56
N PHE A 576 -24.15 3.63 -10.61
CA PHE A 576 -25.31 4.44 -10.97
C PHE A 576 -25.09 5.14 -12.31
N GLN A 577 -26.17 5.26 -13.07
CA GLN A 577 -26.23 6.08 -14.27
C GLN A 577 -27.41 7.05 -14.14
N ALA A 578 -27.13 8.35 -14.19
CA ALA A 578 -28.13 9.40 -14.21
C ALA A 578 -28.72 9.50 -15.62
N VAL A 579 -30.05 9.61 -15.74
CA VAL A 579 -30.76 9.51 -17.02
C VAL A 579 -31.77 10.65 -17.16
N ASP A 580 -31.84 11.22 -18.35
CA ASP A 580 -32.77 12.30 -18.68
C ASP A 580 -34.18 11.80 -19.05
N GLU A 581 -35.11 12.73 -19.24
CA GLU A 581 -36.50 12.48 -19.64
C GLU A 581 -36.65 11.68 -20.95
N GLN A 582 -35.61 11.64 -21.80
CA GLN A 582 -35.61 10.89 -23.06
C GLN A 582 -35.00 9.48 -22.89
N GLY A 583 -34.67 9.07 -21.67
CA GLY A 583 -34.06 7.78 -21.38
C GLY A 583 -32.58 7.70 -21.75
N ARG A 584 -31.89 8.84 -21.91
CA ARG A 584 -30.46 8.89 -22.30
C ARG A 584 -29.59 9.17 -21.09
N ALA A 585 -28.43 8.51 -21.01
CA ALA A 585 -27.48 8.74 -19.94
C ALA A 585 -26.95 10.19 -19.96
N VAL A 586 -26.99 10.87 -18.81
CA VAL A 586 -26.37 12.18 -18.56
C VAL A 586 -24.96 11.98 -18.02
N GLN A 587 -24.82 11.10 -17.03
CA GLN A 587 -23.53 10.75 -16.42
C GLN A 587 -23.57 9.28 -15.98
N THR A 588 -22.42 8.61 -16.03
CA THR A 588 -22.26 7.24 -15.54
C THR A 588 -21.10 7.19 -14.57
N MET A 589 -21.32 6.59 -13.40
CA MET A 589 -20.26 6.30 -12.44
C MET A 589 -19.28 5.30 -13.06
N ARG A 590 -18.01 5.69 -13.21
CA ARG A 590 -16.93 4.84 -13.73
C ARG A 590 -16.18 4.14 -12.60
N SER A 591 -16.90 3.53 -11.68
CA SER A 591 -16.41 2.83 -10.49
C SER A 591 -17.58 1.99 -9.98
N ILE A 592 -17.39 1.25 -8.89
CA ILE A 592 -18.48 0.55 -8.22
C ILE A 592 -18.49 0.86 -6.72
N THR A 593 -19.67 0.80 -6.15
CA THR A 593 -19.92 0.75 -4.72
C THR A 593 -20.68 -0.53 -4.38
N TYR A 594 -20.84 -0.81 -3.09
CA TYR A 594 -21.64 -1.92 -2.59
C TYR A 594 -22.08 -1.59 -1.16
N LEU A 595 -23.07 -2.34 -0.69
CA LEU A 595 -23.57 -2.23 0.68
C LEU A 595 -23.35 -3.54 1.44
N GLN A 596 -23.03 -3.42 2.72
CA GLN A 596 -23.25 -4.47 3.69
C GLN A 596 -24.76 -4.68 3.90
N PRO A 597 -25.20 -5.89 4.28
CA PRO A 597 -26.58 -6.10 4.72
C PRO A 597 -26.89 -5.17 5.90
N GLY A 598 -27.99 -4.41 5.81
CA GLY A 598 -28.34 -3.41 6.82
C GLY A 598 -27.70 -2.03 6.67
N GLU A 599 -26.85 -1.82 5.66
CA GLU A 599 -26.19 -0.54 5.47
C GLU A 599 -27.16 0.51 4.89
N ARG A 600 -27.10 1.72 5.45
CA ARG A 600 -27.67 2.92 4.85
C ARG A 600 -26.54 3.85 4.48
N ARG A 601 -26.48 4.25 3.21
CA ARG A 601 -25.43 5.11 2.68
C ARG A 601 -25.99 6.36 2.02
N GLY A 602 -25.49 7.52 2.45
CA GLY A 602 -25.77 8.80 1.85
C GLY A 602 -24.68 9.23 0.86
N CYS A 603 -25.09 9.80 -0.26
CA CYS A 603 -24.25 10.58 -1.17
C CYS A 603 -24.85 11.98 -1.25
N VAL A 604 -24.00 13.01 -1.22
CA VAL A 604 -24.48 14.38 -1.33
C VAL A 604 -24.79 14.68 -2.80
N GLY A 605 -23.97 14.17 -3.72
CA GLY A 605 -24.09 14.38 -5.15
C GLY A 605 -23.65 13.18 -5.99
N CYS A 606 -23.50 13.42 -7.29
CA CYS A 606 -22.96 12.47 -8.24
C CYS A 606 -21.50 12.81 -8.53
N HIS A 607 -20.59 12.32 -7.69
CA HIS A 607 -19.15 12.63 -7.75
C HIS A 607 -18.85 14.06 -7.28
N GLU A 608 -19.41 14.42 -6.13
CA GLU A 608 -19.18 15.67 -5.42
C GLU A 608 -17.78 15.73 -4.78
N GLY A 609 -17.27 16.93 -4.48
CA GLY A 609 -16.00 17.08 -3.76
C GLY A 609 -16.11 16.70 -2.28
N ASP A 610 -14.99 16.29 -1.68
CA ASP A 610 -14.91 15.67 -0.34
C ASP A 610 -15.47 16.54 0.80
N ASN A 611 -15.48 17.87 0.66
CA ASN A 611 -16.05 18.81 1.64
C ASN A 611 -17.52 19.14 1.38
N SER A 612 -18.21 18.34 0.57
CA SER A 612 -19.61 18.55 0.28
C SER A 612 -20.48 18.20 1.48
N THR A 613 -21.09 19.20 2.08
CA THR A 613 -22.11 19.00 3.11
C THR A 613 -23.46 18.74 2.47
N GLY A 614 -24.26 17.86 3.09
CA GLY A 614 -25.63 17.60 2.65
C GLY A 614 -26.49 18.87 2.65
N ALA A 615 -27.58 18.85 1.90
CA ALA A 615 -28.46 20.00 1.77
C ALA A 615 -29.05 20.41 3.13
N ALA A 616 -29.02 21.70 3.48
CA ALA A 616 -29.65 22.24 4.69
C ALA A 616 -31.19 22.32 4.60
N ARG A 617 -31.78 21.67 3.60
CA ARG A 617 -33.22 21.62 3.32
C ARG A 617 -33.75 20.20 3.51
N ALA A 618 -35.05 20.06 3.72
CA ALA A 618 -35.71 18.76 3.68
C ALA A 618 -35.48 18.10 2.30
N VAL A 619 -35.04 16.84 2.32
CA VAL A 619 -34.79 16.03 1.11
C VAL A 619 -36.10 15.34 0.74
N ALA A 620 -36.70 15.67 -0.41
CA ALA A 620 -38.04 15.20 -0.77
C ALA A 620 -38.13 13.66 -0.76
N ALA A 621 -37.11 12.97 -1.28
CA ALA A 621 -37.08 11.51 -1.33
C ALA A 621 -37.13 10.84 0.06
N MET A 622 -36.70 11.52 1.13
CA MET A 622 -36.72 11.00 2.50
C MET A 622 -38.08 11.19 3.20
N THR A 623 -39.06 11.86 2.56
CA THR A 623 -40.42 12.03 3.11
C THR A 623 -41.33 10.82 2.88
N ARG A 624 -40.82 9.82 2.13
CA ARG A 624 -41.49 8.56 1.80
C ARG A 624 -40.56 7.39 2.07
N GLU A 625 -41.11 6.18 2.00
CA GLU A 625 -40.29 4.97 2.03
C GLU A 625 -39.35 4.87 0.84
N ALA A 626 -38.24 4.16 1.03
CA ALA A 626 -37.25 3.89 0.00
C ALA A 626 -37.89 3.20 -1.21
N SER A 627 -37.65 3.74 -2.41
CA SER A 627 -38.13 3.14 -3.65
C SER A 627 -37.58 1.72 -3.86
N ARG A 628 -38.43 0.83 -4.38
CA ARG A 628 -38.01 -0.45 -4.93
C ARG A 628 -37.53 -0.28 -6.37
N LEU A 629 -36.55 -1.07 -6.77
CA LEU A 629 -36.04 -1.08 -8.14
C LEU A 629 -37.12 -1.58 -9.09
N VAL A 630 -37.47 -0.78 -10.10
CA VAL A 630 -38.34 -1.19 -11.20
C VAL A 630 -37.50 -1.97 -12.21
N PRO A 631 -37.77 -3.27 -12.47
CA PRO A 631 -36.97 -4.05 -13.41
C PRO A 631 -37.02 -3.51 -14.83
N GLY A 632 -35.89 -3.62 -15.55
CA GLY A 632 -35.85 -3.38 -16.98
C GLY A 632 -36.49 -4.51 -17.79
N PRO A 633 -36.57 -4.36 -19.13
CA PRO A 633 -37.11 -5.40 -20.01
C PRO A 633 -36.28 -6.69 -19.97
N ASP A 634 -36.89 -7.79 -20.42
CA ASP A 634 -36.20 -9.07 -20.56
C ASP A 634 -34.95 -8.93 -21.45
N GLY A 635 -33.86 -9.61 -21.08
CA GLY A 635 -32.55 -9.47 -21.72
C GLY A 635 -31.65 -8.37 -21.13
N THR A 636 -32.08 -7.65 -20.09
CA THR A 636 -31.24 -6.72 -19.32
C THR A 636 -30.57 -7.33 -18.09
N ARG A 637 -30.91 -8.60 -17.74
CA ARG A 637 -30.33 -9.36 -16.63
C ARG A 637 -29.94 -10.80 -17.06
N PRO A 638 -28.70 -11.03 -17.52
CA PRO A 638 -27.66 -10.05 -17.83
C PRO A 638 -27.98 -9.26 -19.11
N PHE A 639 -27.31 -8.12 -19.30
CA PHE A 639 -27.45 -7.29 -20.50
C PHE A 639 -26.92 -8.05 -21.72
N SER A 640 -27.77 -8.28 -22.71
CA SER A 640 -27.49 -9.19 -23.82
C SER A 640 -27.87 -8.60 -25.18
N TYR A 641 -26.85 -8.34 -26.01
CA TYR A 641 -27.06 -7.85 -27.38
C TYR A 641 -27.93 -8.79 -28.23
N PRO A 642 -27.71 -10.13 -28.26
CA PRO A 642 -28.55 -11.05 -29.02
C PRO A 642 -30.02 -11.08 -28.58
N ARG A 643 -30.33 -10.76 -27.32
CA ARG A 643 -31.72 -10.76 -26.81
C ARG A 643 -32.40 -9.42 -26.98
N LEU A 644 -31.68 -8.31 -26.77
CA LEU A 644 -32.23 -6.96 -26.78
C LEU A 644 -32.17 -6.29 -28.16
N VAL A 645 -31.04 -6.40 -28.85
CA VAL A 645 -30.71 -5.56 -30.01
C VAL A 645 -30.88 -6.34 -31.31
N GLN A 646 -30.37 -7.57 -31.39
CA GLN A 646 -30.44 -8.37 -32.62
C GLN A 646 -31.88 -8.53 -33.17
N PRO A 647 -32.92 -8.82 -32.36
CA PRO A 647 -34.28 -8.95 -32.88
C PRO A 647 -34.85 -7.65 -33.45
N ILE A 648 -34.35 -6.49 -32.99
CA ILE A 648 -34.72 -5.18 -33.54
C ILE A 648 -34.12 -5.01 -34.93
N TRP A 649 -32.84 -5.39 -35.12
CA TRP A 649 -32.18 -5.36 -36.42
C TRP A 649 -32.85 -6.29 -37.42
N ASP A 650 -33.09 -7.54 -37.02
CA ASP A 650 -33.69 -8.56 -37.91
C ASP A 650 -35.05 -8.11 -38.45
N ARG A 651 -35.87 -7.49 -37.59
CA ARG A 651 -37.20 -6.99 -37.95
C ARG A 651 -37.19 -5.70 -38.75
N ASN A 652 -36.30 -4.75 -38.43
CA ASN A 652 -36.42 -3.37 -38.92
C ASN A 652 -35.31 -2.93 -39.87
N CYS A 653 -34.20 -3.66 -39.96
CA CYS A 653 -33.00 -3.20 -40.67
C CYS A 653 -32.49 -4.21 -41.70
N VAL A 654 -32.40 -5.50 -41.32
CA VAL A 654 -31.73 -6.53 -42.13
C VAL A 654 -32.32 -6.66 -43.53
N GLY A 655 -33.65 -6.54 -43.67
CA GLY A 655 -34.33 -6.62 -44.97
C GLY A 655 -33.96 -5.50 -45.96
N CYS A 656 -33.49 -4.35 -45.48
CA CYS A 656 -33.07 -3.21 -46.32
C CYS A 656 -31.54 -3.11 -46.47
N THR A 657 -30.77 -3.76 -45.58
CA THR A 657 -29.32 -3.83 -45.67
C THR A 657 -28.91 -5.02 -46.53
N THR A 658 -28.92 -4.88 -47.86
CA THR A 658 -28.25 -5.83 -48.73
C THR A 658 -26.73 -5.72 -48.55
N ALA A 659 -26.02 -6.85 -48.54
CA ALA A 659 -24.56 -6.90 -48.51
C ALA A 659 -23.95 -5.98 -49.59
N PRO A 660 -22.81 -5.31 -49.33
CA PRO A 660 -22.14 -4.51 -50.36
C PRO A 660 -21.66 -5.45 -51.48
N GLY A 661 -22.29 -5.39 -52.66
CA GLY A 661 -21.80 -6.15 -53.83
C GLY A 661 -22.83 -6.63 -54.86
N THR A 662 -24.14 -6.45 -54.66
CA THR A 662 -25.13 -6.84 -55.68
C THR A 662 -26.02 -5.67 -56.10
N ARG A 663 -25.52 -4.87 -57.04
CA ARG A 663 -26.32 -4.15 -58.04
C ARG A 663 -25.63 -4.19 -59.38
#